data_AF-A3YYR1-F1
#
_entry.id   AF-A3YYR1-F1
#
_cell.length_a   1.000
_cell.length_b   1.000
_cell.length_c   1.000
_cell.angle_alpha   90.00
_cell.angle_beta   90.00
_cell.angle_gamma   90.00
#
_symmetry.space_group_name_H-M   'P 1'
#
loop_
_entity.id
_entity.type
_entity.pdbx_description
1 polymer ?
#
loop_
_entity_poly.entity_id
_entity_poly.type
_entity_poly.pdbx_seq_one_letter_code
_entity_poly.pdbx_strand_id
1 'polypeptide(L)'
;MSDLSHAHLSGEEPWPGLAWFEEVDQPFFRGRAAETAELIRLVRREALTVLFGRSGLGKTSLLKAGLFPALRAEDFLPVYIRLDHAAEAPSLRQQVWQALGAAVEREGVQGSRPRPEEELWTFLHRRDAEFWSELNRPVIPVIVFDQFEEIFTLGQQEESLRQRSELFLDELADLVENRPPASVKQQLEQEPEAAGRYEFRRATAKLVLSFREDFLAEIERLKTAMPSLMVNRLRLLPMNGTQAYAVVTEAGGRLVDDEVARRLLQLTWKNAPDPPADPAEFPQMEIDPALLSVVCRELNTKRLEAEPPLERITAELMAGADREILKGFYERGMEGLDPGVRTFVEEELITQQGYRDSHDWEDALVLPGVTAEELELLIARRLLRAEERQGRRHLELTHDVLARVVKDSRDDRRAREAEAAQAKEALAAAERDMTRKLLWLSSVYLVISAVLLAILYNEWQRADHNLKEAQLNLKKYEEQKTVNQRLCEQIPTQTINQKALDLCEHEQLVISYEGLDLKPRIDSLGNTVIGFNHVLTEKEVSTKRISIKGKEINFQGGITKIQAEDLLNQDLEPSRKLVKELVKVQLNSNQKTALVQFIFSIGLEAFKESELLKVLNEGRHNEVPDQMRRWTNVGDKASLGLKKKRESEIELWNKAP
;
A
#
# COMPACT_ATOMS: atom_id res chain seq x y z
N MET A 1 12.94 -12.59 37.11
CA MET A 1 12.20 -12.74 35.83
C MET A 1 13.07 -13.51 34.83
N SER A 2 13.52 -14.70 35.23
CA SER A 2 14.16 -15.67 34.34
C SER A 2 13.09 -16.65 33.88
N ASP A 3 13.22 -17.17 32.66
CA ASP A 3 12.43 -18.30 32.11
C ASP A 3 11.19 -17.97 31.25
N LEU A 4 11.27 -16.92 30.43
CA LEU A 4 10.45 -16.82 29.22
C LEU A 4 11.37 -16.79 27.99
N SER A 5 11.24 -17.83 27.14
CA SER A 5 11.71 -17.93 25.75
C SER A 5 13.07 -18.59 25.44
N HIS A 6 13.53 -19.61 26.18
CA HIS A 6 14.37 -20.62 25.52
C HIS A 6 13.46 -21.69 24.90
N ALA A 7 13.35 -21.72 23.57
CA ALA A 7 12.64 -22.81 22.91
C ALA A 7 13.40 -24.12 23.19
N HIS A 8 12.73 -25.13 23.74
CA HIS A 8 13.35 -26.44 23.93
C HIS A 8 13.61 -27.07 22.56
N LEU A 9 14.88 -27.20 22.18
CA LEU A 9 15.25 -27.83 20.91
C LEU A 9 14.97 -29.33 20.97
N SER A 10 14.56 -29.90 19.84
CA SER A 10 14.24 -31.31 19.72
C SER A 10 14.68 -31.86 18.36
N GLY A 11 14.58 -33.18 18.18
CA GLY A 11 14.82 -33.80 16.87
C GLY A 11 13.88 -33.31 15.76
N GLU A 12 12.74 -32.71 16.11
CA GLU A 12 11.81 -32.08 15.15
C GLU A 12 12.03 -30.58 14.99
N GLU A 13 12.72 -29.93 15.93
CA GLU A 13 12.99 -28.48 15.98
C GLU A 13 14.43 -28.22 16.45
N PRO A 14 15.46 -28.52 15.63
CA PRO A 14 16.85 -28.49 16.09
C PRO A 14 17.52 -27.10 15.97
N TRP A 15 16.87 -26.12 15.33
CA TRP A 15 17.46 -24.80 15.08
C TRP A 15 16.78 -23.71 15.94
N PRO A 16 17.52 -22.97 16.77
CA PRO A 16 16.98 -21.96 17.67
C PRO A 16 16.60 -20.65 16.97
N GLY A 17 16.92 -20.47 15.69
CA GLY A 17 16.78 -19.18 15.01
C GLY A 17 17.81 -18.18 15.54
N LEU A 18 17.36 -17.01 16.00
CA LEU A 18 18.23 -15.97 16.56
C LEU A 18 18.57 -16.15 18.04
N ALA A 19 17.99 -17.16 18.72
CA ALA A 19 18.41 -17.50 20.08
C ALA A 19 19.78 -18.20 20.05
N TRP A 20 20.56 -18.01 21.13
CA TRP A 20 21.80 -18.76 21.33
C TRP A 20 21.49 -20.19 21.79
N PHE A 21 22.45 -21.09 21.66
CA PHE A 21 22.35 -22.44 22.22
C PHE A 21 22.77 -22.42 23.70
N GLU A 22 22.00 -23.07 24.58
CA GLU A 22 22.37 -23.33 25.97
C GLU A 22 23.19 -24.63 26.08
N GLU A 23 23.73 -24.90 27.27
CA GLU A 23 24.54 -26.10 27.53
C GLU A 23 23.77 -27.40 27.22
N VAL A 24 22.47 -27.43 27.53
CA VAL A 24 21.58 -28.58 27.28
C VAL A 24 21.35 -28.86 25.79
N ASP A 25 21.61 -27.87 24.93
CA ASP A 25 21.40 -27.96 23.49
C ASP A 25 22.63 -28.47 22.73
N GLN A 26 23.69 -28.88 23.43
CA GLN A 26 24.91 -29.46 22.86
C GLN A 26 24.66 -30.57 21.81
N PRO A 27 23.62 -31.42 21.91
CA PRO A 27 23.29 -32.38 20.86
C PRO A 27 22.96 -31.75 19.50
N PHE A 28 22.44 -30.52 19.47
CA PHE A 28 22.08 -29.79 18.24
C PHE A 28 23.14 -28.76 17.82
N PHE A 29 24.08 -28.43 18.72
CA PHE A 29 25.20 -27.53 18.40
C PHE A 29 26.23 -28.24 17.50
N ARG A 30 26.26 -27.84 16.22
CA ARG A 30 27.09 -28.45 15.16
C ARG A 30 27.88 -27.40 14.38
N GLY A 31 28.84 -27.86 13.57
CA GLY A 31 29.68 -26.99 12.73
C GLY A 31 30.77 -26.19 13.46
N ARG A 32 30.88 -26.26 14.79
CA ARG A 32 31.92 -25.52 15.57
C ARG A 32 32.87 -26.40 16.37
N ALA A 33 32.96 -27.69 16.04
CA ALA A 33 33.78 -28.64 16.80
C ALA A 33 35.27 -28.24 16.83
N ALA A 34 35.81 -27.70 15.74
CA ALA A 34 37.20 -27.25 15.66
C ALA A 34 37.46 -26.03 16.57
N GLU A 35 36.58 -25.03 16.53
CA GLU A 35 36.68 -23.84 17.39
C GLU A 35 36.46 -24.19 18.86
N THR A 36 35.55 -25.10 19.18
CA THR A 36 35.37 -25.62 20.53
C THR A 36 36.65 -26.29 21.02
N ALA A 37 37.23 -27.21 20.23
CA ALA A 37 38.48 -27.89 20.58
C ALA A 37 39.65 -26.91 20.77
N GLU A 38 39.77 -25.91 19.90
CA GLU A 38 40.79 -24.88 20.01
C GLU A 38 40.58 -24.01 21.24
N LEU A 39 39.35 -23.59 21.52
CA LEU A 39 39.05 -22.77 22.69
C LEU A 39 39.38 -23.51 24.00
N ILE A 40 39.02 -24.79 24.10
CA ILE A 40 39.40 -25.64 25.25
C ILE A 40 40.92 -25.71 25.38
N ARG A 41 41.65 -25.91 24.27
CA ARG A 41 43.11 -25.97 24.26
C ARG A 41 43.74 -24.67 24.79
N LEU A 42 43.20 -23.52 24.40
CA LEU A 42 43.65 -22.20 24.87
C LEU A 42 43.34 -22.01 26.36
N VAL A 43 42.14 -22.41 26.81
CA VAL A 43 41.76 -22.34 28.23
C VAL A 43 42.64 -23.24 29.08
N ARG A 44 42.97 -24.47 28.65
CA ARG A 44 43.90 -25.35 29.37
C ARG A 44 45.27 -24.71 29.55
N ARG A 45 45.78 -24.09 28.49
CA ARG A 45 47.16 -23.61 28.41
C ARG A 45 47.43 -22.40 29.30
N GLU A 46 46.57 -21.40 29.25
CA GLU A 46 46.84 -20.10 29.88
C GLU A 46 45.81 -19.77 30.97
N ALA A 47 46.11 -18.80 31.84
CA ALA A 47 45.18 -18.33 32.87
C ALA A 47 44.04 -17.49 32.25
N LEU A 48 44.35 -16.70 31.23
CA LEU A 48 43.39 -15.86 30.49
C LEU A 48 43.27 -16.33 29.05
N THR A 49 42.05 -16.45 28.55
CA THR A 49 41.73 -16.68 27.14
C THR A 49 40.78 -15.59 26.64
N VAL A 50 41.07 -15.03 25.47
CA VAL A 50 40.21 -14.02 24.85
C VAL A 50 39.50 -14.61 23.65
N LEU A 51 38.17 -14.59 23.65
CA LEU A 51 37.32 -14.92 22.51
C LEU A 51 36.76 -13.62 21.92
N PHE A 52 36.94 -13.37 20.64
CA PHE A 52 36.37 -12.18 20.01
C PHE A 52 35.93 -12.43 18.59
N GLY A 53 35.04 -11.60 18.07
CA GLY A 53 34.55 -11.70 16.70
C GLY A 53 33.34 -10.83 16.46
N ARG A 54 32.87 -10.76 15.21
CA ARG A 54 31.69 -9.99 14.82
C ARG A 54 30.45 -10.41 15.62
N SER A 55 29.48 -9.50 15.72
CA SER A 55 28.17 -9.83 16.27
C SER A 55 27.49 -10.90 15.41
N GLY A 56 26.62 -11.72 16.00
CA GLY A 56 25.89 -12.78 15.28
C GLY A 56 26.66 -14.07 14.98
N LEU A 57 27.99 -14.13 15.16
CA LEU A 57 28.79 -15.33 14.83
C LEU A 57 28.60 -16.55 15.77
N GLY A 58 27.80 -16.39 16.83
CA GLY A 58 27.54 -17.45 17.80
C GLY A 58 28.56 -17.56 18.94
N LYS A 59 29.15 -16.45 19.40
CA LYS A 59 30.10 -16.44 20.53
C LYS A 59 29.48 -17.04 21.80
N THR A 60 28.32 -16.54 22.21
CA THR A 60 27.57 -17.05 23.38
C THR A 60 27.21 -18.53 23.23
N SER A 61 26.75 -18.95 22.04
CA SER A 61 26.50 -20.37 21.74
C SER A 61 27.76 -21.23 21.84
N LEU A 62 28.91 -20.74 21.34
CA LEU A 62 30.18 -21.43 21.42
C LEU A 62 30.66 -21.59 22.88
N LEU A 63 30.43 -20.59 23.73
CA LEU A 63 30.74 -20.67 25.16
C LEU A 63 29.83 -21.69 25.85
N LYS A 64 28.51 -21.53 25.72
CA LYS A 64 27.54 -22.31 26.48
C LYS A 64 27.39 -23.74 25.97
N ALA A 65 27.12 -23.95 24.68
CA ALA A 65 26.87 -25.28 24.12
C ALA A 65 28.15 -26.00 23.66
N GLY A 66 29.23 -25.25 23.41
CA GLY A 66 30.53 -25.79 23.02
C GLY A 66 31.49 -25.98 24.19
N LEU A 67 31.91 -24.86 24.79
CA LEU A 67 32.99 -24.84 25.80
C LEU A 67 32.56 -25.46 27.13
N PHE A 68 31.39 -25.12 27.68
CA PHE A 68 31.01 -25.55 29.04
C PHE A 68 30.90 -27.08 29.20
N PRO A 69 30.21 -27.82 28.31
CA PRO A 69 30.17 -29.28 28.40
C PRO A 69 31.56 -29.90 28.40
N ALA A 70 32.46 -29.35 27.57
CA ALA A 70 33.81 -29.86 27.44
C ALA A 70 34.69 -29.51 28.65
N LEU A 71 34.51 -28.33 29.24
CA LEU A 71 35.16 -27.96 30.51
C LEU A 71 34.74 -28.91 31.64
N ARG A 72 33.44 -29.21 31.75
CA ARG A 72 32.94 -30.12 32.79
C ARG A 72 33.49 -31.53 32.64
N ALA A 73 33.66 -32.00 31.41
CA ALA A 73 34.27 -33.31 31.14
C ALA A 73 35.74 -33.41 31.62
N GLU A 74 36.37 -32.28 31.96
CA GLU A 74 37.76 -32.17 32.39
C GLU A 74 37.93 -31.63 33.81
N ASP A 75 36.91 -31.77 34.65
CA ASP A 75 36.92 -31.30 36.04
C ASP A 75 37.17 -29.76 36.14
N PHE A 76 36.67 -28.98 35.16
CA PHE A 76 36.55 -27.53 35.27
C PHE A 76 35.11 -27.10 35.62
N LEU A 77 34.96 -26.03 36.40
CA LEU A 77 33.68 -25.42 36.74
C LEU A 77 33.48 -24.13 35.92
N PRO A 78 32.76 -24.15 34.78
CA PRO A 78 32.41 -22.93 34.08
C PRO A 78 31.48 -22.05 34.93
N VAL A 79 31.85 -20.78 35.07
CA VAL A 79 31.10 -19.74 35.77
C VAL A 79 30.75 -18.66 34.76
N TYR A 80 29.52 -18.70 34.24
CA TYR A 80 29.03 -17.73 33.28
C TYR A 80 28.66 -16.41 33.96
N ILE A 81 29.16 -15.30 33.41
CA ILE A 81 28.90 -13.95 33.88
C ILE A 81 28.60 -13.06 32.68
N ARG A 82 27.47 -12.36 32.76
CA ARG A 82 27.23 -11.13 32.00
C ARG A 82 27.04 -10.02 33.02
N LEU A 83 27.89 -9.00 32.95
CA LEU A 83 27.95 -7.97 33.99
C LEU A 83 26.75 -7.02 33.89
N ASP A 84 26.12 -6.76 35.03
CA ASP A 84 25.07 -5.77 35.16
C ASP A 84 25.68 -4.41 35.55
N HIS A 85 25.59 -3.47 34.62
CA HIS A 85 26.15 -2.13 34.75
C HIS A 85 25.14 -1.09 35.24
N ALA A 86 23.91 -1.49 35.60
CA ALA A 86 22.92 -0.59 36.18
C ALA A 86 23.45 0.05 37.49
N ALA A 87 22.99 1.27 37.77
CA ALA A 87 23.47 2.06 38.91
C ALA A 87 23.16 1.40 40.25
N GLU A 88 22.02 0.72 40.35
CA GLU A 88 21.54 -0.02 41.51
C GLU A 88 22.07 -1.46 41.60
N ALA A 89 22.78 -1.93 40.56
CA ALA A 89 23.31 -3.29 40.54
C ALA A 89 24.42 -3.47 41.61
N PRO A 90 24.58 -4.69 42.17
CA PRO A 90 25.70 -5.02 43.07
C PRO A 90 27.05 -4.70 42.43
N SER A 91 28.10 -4.47 43.22
CA SER A 91 29.44 -4.20 42.66
C SER A 91 29.88 -5.31 41.69
N LEU A 92 30.69 -5.00 40.68
CA LEU A 92 31.06 -5.98 39.64
C LEU A 92 31.76 -7.21 40.26
N ARG A 93 32.57 -7.01 41.29
CA ARG A 93 33.14 -8.07 42.14
C ARG A 93 32.07 -8.94 42.80
N GLN A 94 31.06 -8.33 43.43
CA GLN A 94 29.98 -9.08 44.06
C GLN A 94 29.19 -9.93 43.06
N GLN A 95 29.03 -9.46 41.82
CA GLN A 95 28.41 -10.25 40.76
C GLN A 95 29.24 -11.49 40.41
N VAL A 96 30.57 -11.38 40.39
CA VAL A 96 31.47 -12.55 40.22
C VAL A 96 31.28 -13.56 41.35
N TRP A 97 31.20 -13.10 42.60
CA TRP A 97 30.97 -13.96 43.77
C TRP A 97 29.60 -14.62 43.78
N GLN A 98 28.55 -13.89 43.39
CA GLN A 98 27.20 -14.44 43.23
C GLN A 98 27.17 -15.50 42.13
N ALA A 99 27.80 -15.24 40.98
CA ALA A 99 27.87 -16.20 39.88
C ALA A 99 28.65 -17.45 40.24
N LEU A 100 29.80 -17.31 40.91
CA LEU A 100 30.60 -18.44 41.39
C LEU A 100 29.80 -19.26 42.41
N GLY A 101 29.16 -18.62 43.39
CA GLY A 101 28.31 -19.30 44.37
C GLY A 101 27.16 -20.07 43.72
N ALA A 102 26.49 -19.45 42.75
CA ALA A 102 25.41 -20.09 42.00
C ALA A 102 25.90 -21.28 41.16
N ALA A 103 27.09 -21.19 40.55
CA ALA A 103 27.69 -22.29 39.81
C ALA A 103 28.09 -23.45 40.73
N VAL A 104 28.68 -23.15 41.89
CA VAL A 104 29.04 -24.16 42.90
C VAL A 104 27.79 -24.90 43.40
N GLU A 105 26.71 -24.17 43.70
CA GLU A 105 25.45 -24.77 44.17
C GLU A 105 24.75 -25.59 43.06
N ARG A 106 24.69 -25.07 41.83
CA ARG A 106 24.05 -25.75 40.70
C ARG A 106 24.70 -27.09 40.36
N GLU A 107 26.03 -27.15 40.44
CA GLU A 107 26.82 -28.30 39.98
C GLU A 107 27.21 -29.24 41.12
N GLY A 108 26.69 -29.04 42.34
CA GLY A 108 27.02 -29.87 43.50
C GLY A 108 28.50 -29.82 43.90
N VAL A 109 29.21 -28.76 43.55
CA VAL A 109 30.63 -28.58 43.90
C VAL A 109 30.72 -28.16 45.38
N GLN A 110 31.67 -28.73 46.11
CA GLN A 110 32.02 -28.29 47.45
C GLN A 110 33.19 -27.32 47.34
N GLY A 111 33.03 -26.10 47.83
CA GLY A 111 34.11 -25.12 47.78
C GLY A 111 33.98 -24.00 48.80
N SER A 112 35.10 -23.33 49.02
CA SER A 112 35.15 -22.15 49.89
C SER A 112 34.34 -21.01 49.30
N ARG A 113 33.76 -20.18 50.19
CA ARG A 113 33.03 -18.98 49.81
C ARG A 113 33.90 -17.72 49.98
N PRO A 114 33.84 -16.77 49.04
CA PRO A 114 34.52 -15.48 49.19
C PRO A 114 33.86 -14.66 50.30
N ARG A 115 34.64 -13.82 50.99
CA ARG A 115 34.07 -12.81 51.88
C ARG A 115 33.59 -11.61 51.05
N PRO A 116 32.55 -10.87 51.48
CA PRO A 116 31.95 -9.79 50.66
C PRO A 116 32.94 -8.72 50.18
N GLU A 117 33.94 -8.40 51.01
CA GLU A 117 34.94 -7.35 50.74
C GLU A 117 36.23 -7.90 50.09
N GLU A 118 36.36 -9.22 49.95
CA GLU A 118 37.59 -9.87 49.51
C GLU A 118 37.81 -9.70 48.01
N GLU A 119 38.98 -9.17 47.64
CA GLU A 119 39.36 -8.96 46.24
C GLU A 119 39.53 -10.30 45.47
N LEU A 120 39.36 -10.26 44.15
CA LEU A 120 39.38 -11.43 43.27
C LEU A 120 40.68 -12.23 43.43
N TRP A 121 41.83 -11.55 43.34
CA TRP A 121 43.13 -12.19 43.51
C TRP A 121 43.26 -12.80 44.90
N THR A 122 42.84 -12.08 45.95
CA THR A 122 42.97 -12.48 47.36
C THR A 122 42.20 -13.76 47.67
N PHE A 123 40.93 -13.84 47.26
CA PHE A 123 40.13 -15.04 47.47
C PHE A 123 40.65 -16.20 46.63
N LEU A 124 40.88 -15.99 45.34
CA LEU A 124 41.26 -17.08 44.45
C LEU A 124 42.64 -17.64 44.84
N HIS A 125 43.60 -16.82 45.26
CA HIS A 125 44.92 -17.33 45.67
C HIS A 125 44.97 -17.81 47.13
N ARG A 126 43.86 -17.87 47.87
CA ARG A 126 43.85 -18.41 49.23
C ARG A 126 44.09 -19.92 49.21
N ARG A 127 44.91 -20.45 50.13
CA ARG A 127 45.24 -21.89 50.17
C ARG A 127 44.05 -22.79 50.46
N ASP A 128 43.04 -22.29 51.15
CA ASP A 128 41.78 -22.97 51.44
C ASP A 128 40.70 -22.67 50.38
N ALA A 129 40.98 -21.87 49.35
CA ALA A 129 40.07 -21.63 48.23
C ALA A 129 40.08 -22.80 47.23
N GLU A 130 39.78 -23.99 47.74
CA GLU A 130 39.68 -25.22 46.96
C GLU A 130 38.23 -25.50 46.55
N PHE A 131 38.06 -26.13 45.39
CA PHE A 131 36.78 -26.57 44.87
C PHE A 131 36.90 -28.07 44.53
N TRP A 132 35.90 -28.84 44.93
CA TRP A 132 35.90 -30.29 44.84
C TRP A 132 34.56 -30.77 44.27
N SER A 133 34.61 -31.63 43.24
CA SER A 133 33.42 -32.29 42.71
C SER A 133 32.80 -33.24 43.77
N GLU A 134 31.57 -33.70 43.57
CA GLU A 134 30.97 -34.79 44.38
C GLU A 134 31.82 -36.08 44.40
N LEU A 135 32.61 -36.31 43.35
CA LEU A 135 33.56 -37.43 43.24
C LEU A 135 34.90 -37.19 43.93
N ASN A 136 35.02 -36.13 44.75
CA ASN A 136 36.23 -35.72 45.46
C ASN A 136 37.45 -35.49 44.55
N ARG A 137 37.22 -34.99 43.33
CA ARG A 137 38.26 -34.51 42.42
C ARG A 137 38.43 -33.00 42.54
N PRO A 138 39.66 -32.47 42.46
CA PRO A 138 39.87 -31.02 42.46
C PRO A 138 39.30 -30.42 41.18
N VAL A 139 38.52 -29.36 41.34
CA VAL A 139 37.86 -28.64 40.26
C VAL A 139 38.45 -27.24 40.15
N ILE A 140 38.66 -26.76 38.93
CA ILE A 140 39.18 -25.40 38.68
C ILE A 140 38.05 -24.53 38.13
N PRO A 141 37.67 -23.44 38.80
CA PRO A 141 36.74 -22.46 38.24
C PRO A 141 37.26 -21.82 36.96
N VAL A 142 36.41 -21.72 35.95
CA VAL A 142 36.64 -20.98 34.70
C VAL A 142 35.62 -19.85 34.63
N ILE A 143 36.05 -18.65 34.99
CA ILE A 143 35.20 -17.46 35.03
C ILE A 143 35.09 -16.90 33.61
N VAL A 144 33.88 -16.95 33.05
CA VAL A 144 33.59 -16.58 31.67
C VAL A 144 32.77 -15.31 31.66
N PHE A 145 33.40 -14.20 31.28
CA PHE A 145 32.73 -12.93 31.04
C PHE A 145 32.28 -12.88 29.58
N ASP A 146 30.98 -12.96 29.34
CA ASP A 146 30.39 -12.74 28.01
C ASP A 146 29.92 -11.29 27.86
N GLN A 147 29.97 -10.80 26.62
CA GLN A 147 29.72 -9.40 26.28
C GLN A 147 30.54 -8.41 27.11
N PHE A 148 31.82 -8.73 27.32
CA PHE A 148 32.72 -7.94 28.15
C PHE A 148 32.87 -6.49 27.64
N GLU A 149 32.58 -6.21 26.37
CA GLU A 149 32.54 -4.85 25.84
C GLU A 149 31.58 -3.91 26.57
N GLU A 150 30.57 -4.44 27.29
CA GLU A 150 29.59 -3.64 28.03
C GLU A 150 30.25 -2.78 29.13
N ILE A 151 31.45 -3.16 29.60
CA ILE A 151 32.23 -2.34 30.54
C ILE A 151 32.75 -1.03 29.92
N PHE A 152 32.91 -1.00 28.60
CA PHE A 152 33.37 0.19 27.86
C PHE A 152 32.21 1.01 27.28
N THR A 153 31.00 0.47 27.31
CA THR A 153 29.80 1.18 26.86
C THR A 153 28.92 1.58 28.03
N LEU A 154 28.36 0.62 28.76
CA LEU A 154 27.40 0.81 29.85
C LEU A 154 28.12 1.27 31.11
N GLY A 155 29.29 0.69 31.37
CA GLY A 155 30.17 1.08 32.47
C GLY A 155 30.78 2.47 32.35
N GLN A 156 30.52 3.23 31.28
CA GLN A 156 31.15 4.54 31.01
C GLN A 156 30.16 5.73 30.99
N GLN A 157 28.89 5.49 31.27
CA GLN A 157 27.81 6.47 31.08
C GLN A 157 27.80 7.57 32.14
N GLU A 158 28.13 7.21 33.38
CA GLU A 158 28.25 8.11 34.51
C GLU A 158 29.65 8.04 35.13
N GLU A 159 30.07 9.09 35.83
CA GLU A 159 31.37 9.13 36.50
C GLU A 159 31.49 8.06 37.60
N SER A 160 30.40 7.80 38.33
CA SER A 160 30.30 6.72 39.33
C SER A 160 30.47 5.33 38.70
N LEU A 161 29.82 5.08 37.56
CA LEU A 161 29.91 3.82 36.81
C LEU A 161 31.30 3.64 36.19
N ARG A 162 31.92 4.73 35.70
CA ARG A 162 33.28 4.73 35.19
C ARG A 162 34.26 4.32 36.28
N GLN A 163 34.20 4.97 37.45
CA GLN A 163 35.05 4.63 38.59
C GLN A 163 34.85 3.19 39.05
N ARG A 164 33.60 2.71 39.11
CA ARG A 164 33.28 1.31 39.41
C ARG A 164 33.92 0.34 38.40
N SER A 165 33.91 0.68 37.11
CA SER A 165 34.50 -0.12 36.04
C SER A 165 36.03 -0.10 36.08
N GLU A 166 36.65 1.06 36.33
CA GLU A 166 38.10 1.20 36.49
C GLU A 166 38.64 0.38 37.66
N LEU A 167 38.01 0.47 38.84
CA LEU A 167 38.38 -0.32 40.02
C LEU A 167 38.31 -1.83 39.74
N PHE A 168 37.29 -2.27 39.00
CA PHE A 168 37.15 -3.68 38.64
C PHE A 168 38.18 -4.12 37.60
N LEU A 169 38.53 -3.27 36.64
CA LEU A 169 39.57 -3.56 35.64
C LEU A 169 40.96 -3.69 36.28
N ASP A 170 41.27 -2.85 37.28
CA ASP A 170 42.51 -2.96 38.06
C ASP A 170 42.57 -4.28 38.83
N GLU A 171 41.48 -4.65 39.49
CA GLU A 171 41.36 -5.92 40.21
C GLU A 171 41.45 -7.14 39.29
N LEU A 172 40.84 -7.06 38.11
CA LEU A 172 40.94 -8.08 37.07
C LEU A 172 42.36 -8.19 36.53
N ALA A 173 43.06 -7.08 36.35
CA ALA A 173 44.46 -7.05 35.92
C ALA A 173 45.38 -7.68 36.96
N ASP A 174 45.16 -7.39 38.24
CA ASP A 174 45.89 -8.03 39.34
C ASP A 174 45.66 -9.56 39.34
N LEU A 175 44.43 -10.01 39.13
CA LEU A 175 44.11 -11.44 38.99
C LEU A 175 44.82 -12.09 37.78
N VAL A 176 44.67 -11.50 36.59
CA VAL A 176 45.18 -12.06 35.33
C VAL A 176 46.71 -12.08 35.30
N GLU A 177 47.35 -11.01 35.72
CA GLU A 177 48.81 -10.88 35.73
C GLU A 177 49.44 -11.51 36.98
N ASN A 178 48.63 -12.17 37.81
CA ASN A 178 49.03 -12.77 39.09
C ASN A 178 49.86 -11.80 39.95
N ARG A 179 49.37 -10.57 40.06
CA ARG A 179 49.98 -9.49 40.82
C ARG A 179 49.23 -9.35 42.15
N PRO A 180 49.88 -9.58 43.31
CA PRO A 180 49.23 -9.35 44.59
C PRO A 180 48.73 -7.91 44.69
N PRO A 181 47.46 -7.68 45.08
CA PRO A 181 46.92 -6.35 45.28
C PRO A 181 47.69 -5.55 46.33
N ALA A 182 47.53 -4.23 46.31
CA ALA A 182 48.18 -3.34 47.28
C ALA A 182 47.81 -3.68 48.74
N SER A 183 46.56 -4.09 48.96
CA SER A 183 46.03 -4.55 50.26
C SER A 183 46.84 -5.73 50.82
N VAL A 184 47.09 -6.75 49.99
CA VAL A 184 47.87 -7.93 50.34
C VAL A 184 49.34 -7.57 50.53
N LYS A 185 49.92 -6.75 49.66
CA LYS A 185 51.32 -6.31 49.80
C LYS A 185 51.56 -5.61 51.14
N GLN A 186 50.69 -4.66 51.50
CA GLN A 186 50.76 -3.95 52.78
C GLN A 186 50.59 -4.91 53.96
N GLN A 187 49.69 -5.90 53.85
CA GLN A 187 49.53 -6.93 54.86
C GLN A 187 50.81 -7.75 55.04
N LEU A 188 51.47 -8.16 53.94
CA LEU A 188 52.70 -8.96 53.98
C LEU A 188 53.90 -8.17 54.52
N GLU A 189 53.95 -6.86 54.29
CA GLU A 189 54.96 -5.98 54.89
C GLU A 189 54.82 -5.90 56.42
N GLN A 190 53.58 -5.91 56.92
CA GLN A 190 53.28 -5.84 58.35
C GLN A 190 53.36 -7.22 59.04
N GLU A 191 52.90 -8.27 58.38
CA GLU A 191 52.82 -9.65 58.88
C GLU A 191 53.37 -10.63 57.82
N PRO A 192 54.70 -10.83 57.74
CA PRO A 192 55.30 -11.70 56.72
C PRO A 192 54.82 -13.15 56.76
N GLU A 193 54.41 -13.65 57.93
CA GLU A 193 53.85 -15.00 58.10
C GLU A 193 52.51 -15.19 57.38
N ALA A 194 51.77 -14.11 57.11
CA ALA A 194 50.52 -14.16 56.35
C ALA A 194 50.72 -14.65 54.90
N ALA A 195 51.96 -14.62 54.37
CA ALA A 195 52.29 -15.19 53.07
C ALA A 195 51.91 -16.67 52.98
N GLY A 196 51.95 -17.41 54.09
CA GLY A 196 51.57 -18.82 54.16
C GLY A 196 50.08 -19.08 53.89
N ARG A 197 49.22 -18.04 53.87
CA ARG A 197 47.79 -18.13 53.57
C ARG A 197 47.50 -18.15 52.06
N TYR A 198 48.47 -17.76 51.23
CA TYR A 198 48.28 -17.60 49.78
C TYR A 198 49.17 -18.55 48.95
N GLU A 199 48.72 -18.88 47.74
CA GLU A 199 49.42 -19.70 46.75
C GLU A 199 49.84 -18.84 45.55
N PHE A 200 51.04 -18.24 45.60
CA PHE A 200 51.49 -17.28 44.58
C PHE A 200 51.89 -17.91 43.23
N ARG A 201 52.13 -19.23 43.17
CA ARG A 201 52.69 -19.87 41.97
C ARG A 201 51.64 -20.47 41.04
N ARG A 202 50.44 -20.74 41.54
CA ARG A 202 49.42 -21.47 40.81
C ARG A 202 48.15 -20.64 40.72
N ALA A 203 47.71 -20.38 39.50
CA ALA A 203 46.37 -19.87 39.26
C ALA A 203 45.36 -20.97 39.66
N THR A 204 44.52 -20.65 40.62
CA THR A 204 43.42 -21.51 41.12
C THR A 204 42.13 -21.33 40.32
N ALA A 205 42.10 -20.37 39.41
CA ALA A 205 41.03 -20.13 38.46
C ALA A 205 41.58 -19.76 37.08
N LYS A 206 40.72 -19.89 36.08
CA LYS A 206 40.96 -19.44 34.70
C LYS A 206 39.90 -18.45 34.28
N LEU A 207 40.21 -17.64 33.29
CA LEU A 207 39.35 -16.57 32.80
C LEU A 207 39.16 -16.69 31.29
N VAL A 208 37.93 -16.44 30.86
CA VAL A 208 37.57 -16.25 29.46
C VAL A 208 36.88 -14.90 29.31
N LEU A 209 37.41 -14.04 28.44
CA LEU A 209 36.77 -12.78 28.06
C LEU A 209 36.22 -12.91 26.64
N SER A 210 34.91 -12.77 26.49
CA SER A 210 34.22 -12.78 25.20
C SER A 210 33.72 -11.39 24.86
N PHE A 211 34.09 -10.86 23.69
CA PHE A 211 33.62 -9.55 23.25
C PHE A 211 33.51 -9.37 21.73
N ARG A 212 32.90 -8.27 21.30
CA ARG A 212 32.80 -7.87 19.88
C ARG A 212 34.11 -7.30 19.33
N GLU A 213 34.51 -7.73 18.13
CA GLU A 213 35.80 -7.29 17.54
C GLU A 213 35.93 -5.77 17.31
N ASP A 214 34.82 -5.04 17.24
CA ASP A 214 34.82 -3.58 17.13
C ASP A 214 35.46 -2.88 18.36
N PHE A 215 35.49 -3.57 19.51
CA PHE A 215 36.05 -3.06 20.78
C PHE A 215 37.52 -3.45 20.99
N LEU A 216 38.21 -3.91 19.93
CA LEU A 216 39.63 -4.23 20.02
C LEU A 216 40.47 -3.01 20.43
N ALA A 217 40.08 -1.80 20.05
CA ALA A 217 40.78 -0.57 20.43
C ALA A 217 40.72 -0.33 21.95
N GLU A 218 39.56 -0.52 22.56
CA GLU A 218 39.34 -0.44 24.02
C GLU A 218 40.22 -1.47 24.75
N ILE A 219 40.22 -2.70 24.26
CA ILE A 219 41.01 -3.80 24.83
C ILE A 219 42.52 -3.55 24.66
N GLU A 220 42.95 -2.93 23.57
CA GLU A 220 44.34 -2.55 23.35
C GLU A 220 44.81 -1.48 24.36
N ARG A 221 43.93 -0.57 24.80
CA ARG A 221 44.26 0.39 25.87
C ARG A 221 44.63 -0.29 27.19
N LEU A 222 44.07 -1.48 27.45
CA LEU A 222 44.35 -2.25 28.67
C LEU A 222 45.68 -3.02 28.62
N LYS A 223 46.32 -3.11 27.45
CA LYS A 223 47.57 -3.87 27.25
C LYS A 223 48.69 -3.47 28.21
N THR A 224 48.76 -2.21 28.62
CA THR A 224 49.79 -1.73 29.56
C THR A 224 49.59 -2.32 30.95
N ALA A 225 48.34 -2.41 31.42
CA ALA A 225 48.01 -2.93 32.74
C ALA A 225 47.91 -4.46 32.76
N MET A 226 47.39 -5.04 31.66
CA MET A 226 47.11 -6.47 31.48
C MET A 226 47.65 -6.99 30.13
N PRO A 227 48.98 -7.14 29.95
CA PRO A 227 49.60 -7.62 28.71
C PRO A 227 49.11 -8.99 28.23
N SER A 228 48.67 -9.87 29.14
CA SER A 228 48.21 -11.22 28.85
C SER A 228 47.01 -11.26 27.90
N LEU A 229 46.23 -10.17 27.80
CA LEU A 229 45.15 -10.01 26.82
C LEU A 229 45.58 -10.25 25.37
N MET A 230 46.85 -10.02 25.05
CA MET A 230 47.35 -10.08 23.66
C MET A 230 47.90 -11.44 23.25
N VAL A 231 48.12 -12.35 24.21
CA VAL A 231 48.91 -13.58 24.00
C VAL A 231 48.03 -14.75 23.58
N ASN A 232 46.89 -14.95 24.25
CA ASN A 232 46.08 -16.16 24.13
C ASN A 232 44.66 -15.81 23.66
N ARG A 233 44.46 -15.78 22.34
CA ARG A 233 43.23 -15.27 21.73
C ARG A 233 42.71 -16.17 20.62
N LEU A 234 41.39 -16.30 20.54
CA LEU A 234 40.65 -16.92 19.46
C LEU A 234 39.75 -15.87 18.80
N ARG A 235 40.00 -15.59 17.52
CA ARG A 235 39.05 -14.83 16.70
C ARG A 235 38.05 -15.79 16.09
N LEU A 236 36.78 -15.67 16.45
CA LEU A 236 35.69 -16.40 15.83
C LEU A 236 35.37 -15.77 14.46
N LEU A 237 35.43 -16.60 13.42
CA LEU A 237 35.12 -16.22 12.05
C LEU A 237 33.72 -16.70 11.64
N PRO A 238 33.15 -16.17 10.54
CA PRO A 238 31.97 -16.76 9.91
C PRO A 238 32.15 -18.26 9.65
N MET A 239 31.04 -18.99 9.57
CA MET A 239 31.11 -20.42 9.25
C MET A 239 31.55 -20.59 7.80
N ASN A 240 32.38 -21.59 7.54
CA ASN A 240 32.53 -22.05 6.17
C ASN A 240 31.41 -23.01 5.78
N GLY A 241 31.36 -23.38 4.50
CA GLY A 241 30.35 -24.28 3.96
C GLY A 241 30.42 -25.66 4.61
N THR A 242 31.60 -26.16 4.97
CA THR A 242 31.73 -27.46 5.63
C THR A 242 31.08 -27.43 7.02
N GLN A 243 31.27 -26.33 7.74
CA GLN A 243 30.67 -26.09 9.05
C GLN A 243 29.15 -25.90 8.95
N ALA A 244 28.70 -25.07 8.02
CA ALA A 244 27.29 -24.84 7.75
C ALA A 244 26.58 -26.13 7.30
N TYR A 245 27.23 -26.94 6.46
CA TYR A 245 26.70 -28.23 6.02
C TYR A 245 26.51 -29.18 7.20
N ALA A 246 27.46 -29.23 8.13
CA ALA A 246 27.32 -30.00 9.37
C ALA A 246 26.15 -29.48 10.24
N VAL A 247 25.96 -28.15 10.34
CA VAL A 247 24.78 -27.58 11.03
C VAL A 247 23.47 -28.07 10.41
N VAL A 248 23.37 -28.08 9.09
CA VAL A 248 22.13 -28.45 8.41
C VAL A 248 21.88 -29.95 8.47
N THR A 249 22.91 -30.76 8.20
CA THR A 249 22.77 -32.22 8.08
C THR A 249 22.87 -32.96 9.41
N GLU A 250 23.79 -32.59 10.29
CA GLU A 250 23.98 -33.31 11.56
C GLU A 250 22.97 -32.86 12.62
N ALA A 251 22.64 -31.56 12.68
CA ALA A 251 21.59 -31.09 13.59
C ALA A 251 20.19 -31.36 13.04
N GLY A 252 19.99 -31.16 11.72
CA GLY A 252 18.71 -31.48 11.05
C GLY A 252 18.44 -32.98 10.94
N GLY A 253 19.49 -33.81 10.89
CA GLY A 253 19.38 -35.26 10.85
C GLY A 253 18.45 -35.75 9.73
N ARG A 254 17.33 -36.38 10.12
CA ARG A 254 16.36 -36.92 9.17
C ARG A 254 15.51 -35.85 8.45
N LEU A 255 15.52 -34.60 8.93
CA LEU A 255 14.65 -33.53 8.44
C LEU A 255 15.15 -32.95 7.11
N VAL A 256 16.44 -33.08 6.81
CA VAL A 256 17.07 -32.46 5.64
C VAL A 256 17.92 -33.51 4.92
N ASP A 257 17.70 -33.64 3.61
CA ASP A 257 18.58 -34.45 2.75
C ASP A 257 19.75 -33.64 2.20
N ASP A 258 20.71 -34.32 1.55
CA ASP A 258 21.93 -33.70 1.01
C ASP A 258 21.62 -32.63 -0.06
N GLU A 259 20.61 -32.86 -0.92
CA GLU A 259 20.22 -31.89 -1.94
C GLU A 259 19.70 -30.60 -1.31
N VAL A 260 18.81 -30.73 -0.32
CA VAL A 260 18.25 -29.60 0.41
C VAL A 260 19.33 -28.90 1.22
N ALA A 261 20.24 -29.64 1.86
CA ALA A 261 21.34 -29.07 2.61
C ALA A 261 22.26 -28.21 1.73
N ARG A 262 22.63 -28.72 0.56
CA ARG A 262 23.43 -27.94 -0.40
C ARG A 262 22.72 -26.65 -0.75
N ARG A 263 21.43 -26.72 -1.12
CA ARG A 263 20.66 -25.52 -1.50
C ARG A 263 20.43 -24.55 -0.33
N LEU A 264 20.40 -25.00 0.92
CA LEU A 264 20.42 -24.10 2.09
C LEU A 264 21.72 -23.29 2.22
N LEU A 265 22.85 -23.92 1.94
CA LEU A 265 24.14 -23.23 1.89
C LEU A 265 24.16 -22.20 0.75
N GLN A 266 23.55 -22.52 -0.39
CA GLN A 266 23.40 -21.58 -1.50
C GLN A 266 22.62 -20.33 -1.11
N LEU A 267 21.50 -20.50 -0.40
CA LEU A 267 20.64 -19.40 0.04
C LEU A 267 21.33 -18.45 1.04
N THR A 268 22.26 -18.98 1.83
CA THR A 268 22.92 -18.25 2.92
C THR A 268 24.28 -17.67 2.51
N TRP A 269 24.72 -17.94 1.29
CA TRP A 269 25.98 -17.51 0.70
C TRP A 269 25.86 -16.16 -0.02
N LYS A 270 26.69 -15.19 0.38
CA LYS A 270 26.62 -13.78 -0.04
C LYS A 270 27.00 -13.56 -1.52
N ASN A 271 25.99 -13.40 -2.38
CA ASN A 271 26.08 -12.70 -3.68
C ASN A 271 27.07 -13.27 -4.72
N ALA A 272 27.31 -14.59 -4.79
CA ALA A 272 27.88 -15.18 -6.00
C ALA A 272 26.73 -15.61 -6.95
N PRO A 273 26.85 -15.38 -8.28
CA PRO A 273 25.77 -15.64 -9.23
C PRO A 273 25.39 -17.11 -9.31
N ASP A 274 26.34 -18.01 -9.04
CA ASP A 274 26.08 -19.43 -8.89
C ASP A 274 26.91 -19.95 -7.71
N PRO A 275 26.29 -20.65 -6.76
CA PRO A 275 27.01 -21.31 -5.68
C PRO A 275 27.75 -22.54 -6.21
N PRO A 276 28.84 -22.95 -5.56
CA PRO A 276 29.52 -24.18 -5.90
C PRO A 276 28.61 -25.40 -5.72
N ALA A 277 28.42 -26.20 -6.77
CA ALA A 277 27.75 -27.49 -6.67
C ALA A 277 28.64 -28.58 -6.01
N ASP A 278 29.96 -28.34 -5.97
CA ASP A 278 30.96 -29.28 -5.47
C ASP A 278 31.28 -29.03 -3.98
N PRO A 279 31.11 -30.04 -3.10
CA PRO A 279 31.56 -29.99 -1.70
C PRO A 279 33.03 -29.59 -1.51
N ALA A 280 33.90 -29.76 -2.52
CA ALA A 280 35.30 -29.32 -2.47
C ALA A 280 35.47 -27.80 -2.29
N GLU A 281 34.46 -27.01 -2.67
CA GLU A 281 34.50 -25.54 -2.57
C GLU A 281 33.92 -25.01 -1.26
N PHE A 282 33.27 -25.86 -0.46
CA PHE A 282 32.68 -25.49 0.84
C PHE A 282 33.64 -24.78 1.80
N PRO A 283 34.94 -25.13 1.90
CA PRO A 283 35.86 -24.43 2.80
C PRO A 283 36.09 -22.96 2.44
N GLN A 284 35.87 -22.58 1.17
CA GLN A 284 35.95 -21.19 0.73
C GLN A 284 34.69 -20.42 1.11
N MET A 285 33.67 -21.13 1.64
CA MET A 285 32.40 -20.53 1.88
C MET A 285 32.39 -19.56 3.09
N GLU A 286 31.60 -18.49 3.07
CA GLU A 286 31.42 -17.55 4.19
C GLU A 286 29.92 -17.44 4.45
N ILE A 287 29.47 -18.23 5.42
CA ILE A 287 28.09 -18.37 5.84
C ILE A 287 27.90 -17.69 7.18
N ASP A 288 26.84 -16.88 7.25
CA ASP A 288 26.40 -16.27 8.47
C ASP A 288 25.59 -17.27 9.31
N PRO A 289 26.06 -17.67 10.51
CA PRO A 289 25.39 -18.69 11.31
C PRO A 289 24.03 -18.24 11.85
N ALA A 290 23.84 -16.95 12.13
CA ALA A 290 22.56 -16.43 12.60
C ALA A 290 21.52 -16.49 11.48
N LEU A 291 21.91 -16.10 10.27
CA LEU A 291 21.05 -16.24 9.09
C LEU A 291 20.71 -17.70 8.81
N LEU A 292 21.71 -18.59 8.82
CA LEU A 292 21.51 -20.02 8.59
C LEU A 292 20.50 -20.61 9.58
N SER A 293 20.65 -20.29 10.86
CA SER A 293 19.75 -20.75 11.91
C SER A 293 18.31 -20.25 11.71
N VAL A 294 18.14 -18.98 11.31
CA VAL A 294 16.81 -18.43 10.97
C VAL A 294 16.21 -19.16 9.78
N VAL A 295 16.94 -19.28 8.68
CA VAL A 295 16.45 -19.93 7.45
C VAL A 295 16.02 -21.37 7.72
N CYS A 296 16.83 -22.12 8.48
CA CYS A 296 16.50 -23.51 8.82
C CYS A 296 15.28 -23.61 9.74
N ARG A 297 15.19 -22.75 10.77
CA ARG A 297 14.04 -22.71 11.68
C ARG A 297 12.75 -22.42 10.92
N GLU A 298 12.79 -21.45 10.02
CA GLU A 298 11.66 -21.00 9.23
C GLU A 298 11.13 -22.07 8.26
N LEU A 299 12.04 -22.74 7.55
CA LEU A 299 11.67 -23.86 6.68
C LEU A 299 11.10 -25.02 7.49
N ASN A 300 11.61 -25.25 8.70
CA ASN A 300 11.08 -26.25 9.59
C ASN A 300 9.68 -25.88 10.12
N THR A 301 9.42 -24.61 10.41
CA THR A 301 8.07 -24.13 10.73
C THR A 301 7.11 -24.36 9.55
N LYS A 302 7.48 -23.98 8.33
CA LYS A 302 6.66 -24.25 7.12
C LYS A 302 6.39 -25.74 6.91
N ARG A 303 7.37 -26.60 7.18
CA ARG A 303 7.23 -28.06 7.13
C ARG A 303 6.15 -28.56 8.10
N LEU A 304 6.13 -28.01 9.32
CA LEU A 304 5.17 -28.37 10.37
C LEU A 304 3.76 -27.80 10.10
N GLU A 305 3.67 -26.62 9.50
CA GLU A 305 2.42 -25.93 9.15
C GLU A 305 1.76 -26.45 7.87
N ALA A 306 2.46 -27.26 7.07
CA ALA A 306 1.88 -27.86 5.87
C ALA A 306 0.68 -28.76 6.21
N GLU A 307 -0.29 -28.86 5.30
CA GLU A 307 -1.47 -29.71 5.47
C GLU A 307 -1.51 -30.82 4.40
N PRO A 308 -1.18 -32.08 4.75
CA PRO A 308 -0.68 -32.56 6.05
C PRO A 308 0.78 -32.16 6.33
N PRO A 309 1.24 -32.17 7.60
CA PRO A 309 2.62 -31.82 7.95
C PRO A 309 3.62 -32.71 7.22
N LEU A 310 4.69 -32.10 6.71
CA LEU A 310 5.70 -32.82 5.94
C LEU A 310 6.70 -33.52 6.87
N GLU A 311 7.15 -34.72 6.50
CA GLU A 311 8.15 -35.46 7.29
C GLU A 311 9.55 -34.85 7.20
N ARG A 312 9.83 -34.10 6.13
CA ARG A 312 11.13 -33.50 5.79
C ARG A 312 10.96 -32.13 5.14
N ILE A 313 12.00 -31.30 5.22
CA ILE A 313 12.12 -30.09 4.42
C ILE A 313 12.40 -30.51 2.98
N THR A 314 11.52 -30.14 2.04
CA THR A 314 11.63 -30.55 0.63
C THR A 314 12.19 -29.42 -0.23
N ALA A 315 12.71 -29.76 -1.42
CA ALA A 315 13.16 -28.77 -2.40
C ALA A 315 12.03 -27.84 -2.89
N GLU A 316 10.77 -28.30 -2.83
CA GLU A 316 9.58 -27.51 -3.16
C GLU A 316 9.33 -26.41 -2.12
N LEU A 317 9.50 -26.70 -0.81
CA LEU A 317 9.45 -25.66 0.24
C LEU A 317 10.52 -24.58 0.07
N MET A 318 11.59 -24.91 -0.65
CA MET A 318 12.67 -23.98 -0.98
C MET A 318 12.49 -23.24 -2.31
N ALA A 319 11.50 -23.62 -3.13
CA ALA A 319 11.19 -22.89 -4.36
C ALA A 319 10.47 -21.57 -4.01
N GLY A 320 11.12 -20.42 -4.27
CA GLY A 320 10.61 -19.10 -3.90
C GLY A 320 11.00 -18.62 -2.49
N ALA A 321 11.79 -19.42 -1.77
CA ALA A 321 11.98 -19.26 -0.34
C ALA A 321 13.00 -18.18 0.05
N ASP A 322 13.86 -17.74 -0.87
CA ASP A 322 14.95 -16.78 -0.66
C ASP A 322 14.47 -15.43 -0.11
N ARG A 323 13.32 -14.93 -0.60
CA ARG A 323 12.68 -13.71 -0.08
C ARG A 323 11.54 -13.99 0.88
N GLU A 324 10.78 -15.07 0.64
CA GLU A 324 9.59 -15.39 1.45
C GLU A 324 9.90 -15.88 2.85
N ILE A 325 11.04 -16.56 3.07
CA ILE A 325 11.41 -17.05 4.40
C ILE A 325 11.63 -15.89 5.35
N LEU A 326 12.51 -14.95 4.98
CA LEU A 326 12.85 -13.84 5.85
C LEU A 326 11.68 -12.85 5.97
N LYS A 327 10.91 -12.66 4.90
CA LYS A 327 9.64 -11.92 4.95
C LYS A 327 8.66 -12.60 5.91
N GLY A 328 8.51 -13.92 5.86
CA GLY A 328 7.66 -14.68 6.79
C GLY A 328 8.07 -14.53 8.25
N PHE A 329 9.38 -14.62 8.54
CA PHE A 329 9.92 -14.34 9.88
C PHE A 329 9.56 -12.93 10.36
N TYR A 330 9.75 -11.93 9.51
CA TYR A 330 9.39 -10.54 9.84
C TYR A 330 7.88 -10.38 10.06
N GLU A 331 7.05 -10.91 9.18
CA GLU A 331 5.58 -10.80 9.25
C GLU A 331 5.01 -11.47 10.49
N ARG A 332 5.44 -12.70 10.84
CA ARG A 332 5.04 -13.35 12.10
C ARG A 332 5.59 -12.63 13.32
N GLY A 333 6.82 -12.12 13.23
CA GLY A 333 7.38 -11.31 14.30
C GLY A 333 6.59 -10.01 14.53
N MET A 334 5.90 -9.51 13.51
CA MET A 334 4.99 -8.35 13.56
C MET A 334 3.53 -8.71 13.86
N GLU A 335 3.19 -9.99 13.99
CA GLU A 335 1.81 -10.44 14.17
C GLU A 335 1.25 -10.06 15.54
N GLY A 336 0.05 -9.46 15.55
CA GLY A 336 -0.62 -9.02 16.78
C GLY A 336 -0.06 -7.73 17.41
N LEU A 337 0.82 -7.01 16.70
CA LEU A 337 1.34 -5.69 17.13
C LEU A 337 0.55 -4.55 16.48
N ASP A 338 0.56 -3.38 17.10
CA ASP A 338 -0.01 -2.16 16.53
C ASP A 338 0.71 -1.75 15.21
N PRO A 339 -0.01 -1.26 14.19
CA PRO A 339 0.60 -0.77 12.94
C PRO A 339 1.65 0.33 13.14
N GLY A 340 1.56 1.10 14.22
CA GLY A 340 2.55 2.10 14.62
C GLY A 340 3.92 1.49 14.88
N VAL A 341 3.97 0.32 15.52
CA VAL A 341 5.22 -0.43 15.76
C VAL A 341 5.89 -0.84 14.45
N ARG A 342 5.11 -1.34 13.48
CA ARG A 342 5.64 -1.68 12.16
C ARG A 342 6.24 -0.46 11.48
N THR A 343 5.54 0.67 11.52
CA THR A 343 6.01 1.93 10.95
C THR A 343 7.31 2.38 11.61
N PHE A 344 7.40 2.31 12.93
CA PHE A 344 8.64 2.60 13.67
C PHE A 344 9.82 1.73 13.18
N VAL A 345 9.64 0.41 13.11
CA VAL A 345 10.73 -0.49 12.68
C VAL A 345 11.14 -0.23 11.23
N GLU A 346 10.20 0.07 10.35
CA GLU A 346 10.45 0.32 8.93
C GLU A 346 11.08 1.68 8.64
N GLU A 347 10.76 2.71 9.42
CA GLU A 347 11.17 4.10 9.13
C GLU A 347 12.36 4.54 9.99
N GLU A 348 12.48 4.06 11.23
CA GLU A 348 13.45 4.57 12.21
C GLU A 348 14.63 3.62 12.48
N LEU A 349 14.47 2.31 12.27
CA LEU A 349 15.52 1.31 12.53
C LEU A 349 16.30 0.89 11.28
N ILE A 350 15.96 1.48 10.14
CA ILE A 350 16.73 1.36 8.90
C ILE A 350 16.87 2.72 8.23
N THR A 351 18.04 2.94 7.65
CA THR A 351 18.27 4.09 6.76
C THR A 351 17.39 4.02 5.51
N GLN A 352 17.29 5.12 4.77
CA GLN A 352 16.60 5.12 3.47
C GLN A 352 17.16 4.08 2.50
N GLN A 353 18.47 3.81 2.56
CA GLN A 353 19.14 2.82 1.71
C GLN A 353 18.98 1.37 2.20
N GLY A 354 18.37 1.14 3.37
CA GLY A 354 18.15 -0.20 3.93
C GLY A 354 19.32 -0.77 4.73
N TYR A 355 20.27 0.07 5.14
CA TYR A 355 21.23 -0.28 6.19
C TYR A 355 20.59 -0.15 7.56
N ARG A 356 21.04 -0.98 8.50
CA ARG A 356 20.60 -0.96 9.89
C ARG A 356 20.91 0.39 10.53
N ASP A 357 19.96 0.89 11.29
CA ASP A 357 20.10 2.08 12.12
C ASP A 357 19.66 1.76 13.55
N SER A 358 19.95 2.67 14.48
CA SER A 358 19.57 2.54 15.88
C SER A 358 18.76 3.74 16.33
N HIS A 359 17.71 3.49 17.11
CA HIS A 359 16.84 4.54 17.63
C HIS A 359 16.79 4.50 19.16
N ASP A 360 16.70 5.65 19.81
CA ASP A 360 16.58 5.72 21.27
C ASP A 360 15.25 5.11 21.75
N TRP A 361 15.27 4.41 22.89
CA TRP A 361 14.12 3.73 23.49
C TRP A 361 13.06 4.71 23.99
N GLU A 362 13.47 5.76 24.70
CA GLU A 362 12.53 6.75 25.22
C GLU A 362 11.90 7.52 24.06
N ASP A 363 12.69 7.91 23.07
CA ASP A 363 12.17 8.58 21.87
C ASP A 363 11.22 7.65 21.08
N ALA A 364 11.48 6.34 21.05
CA ALA A 364 10.59 5.37 20.40
C ALA A 364 9.22 5.31 21.08
N LEU A 365 9.15 5.41 22.41
CA LEU A 365 7.89 5.39 23.17
C LEU A 365 7.04 6.66 22.98
N VAL A 366 7.62 7.74 22.47
CA VAL A 366 6.87 8.96 22.11
C VAL A 366 6.12 8.79 20.79
N LEU A 367 6.53 7.83 19.95
CA LEU A 367 5.90 7.60 18.65
C LEU A 367 4.50 6.99 18.79
N PRO A 368 3.55 7.42 17.93
CA PRO A 368 2.17 6.95 18.02
C PRO A 368 2.08 5.45 17.74
N GLY A 369 1.43 4.73 18.66
CA GLY A 369 1.21 3.28 18.54
C GLY A 369 2.40 2.42 18.95
N VAL A 370 3.46 3.00 19.54
CA VAL A 370 4.60 2.23 20.06
C VAL A 370 4.52 2.12 21.58
N THR A 371 4.44 0.90 22.10
CA THR A 371 4.44 0.64 23.56
C THR A 371 5.66 -0.15 24.02
N ALA A 372 6.03 0.01 25.30
CA ALA A 372 7.14 -0.72 25.89
C ALA A 372 6.92 -2.24 25.84
N GLU A 373 5.68 -2.70 26.06
CA GLU A 373 5.32 -4.12 26.01
C GLU A 373 5.55 -4.71 24.60
N GLU A 374 5.16 -3.98 23.55
CA GLU A 374 5.37 -4.42 22.17
C GLU A 374 6.84 -4.41 21.75
N LEU A 375 7.61 -3.42 22.21
CA LEU A 375 9.06 -3.37 21.99
C LEU A 375 9.78 -4.52 22.70
N GLU A 376 9.42 -4.81 23.96
CA GLU A 376 9.92 -5.99 24.67
C GLU A 376 9.49 -7.29 23.97
N LEU A 377 8.28 -7.34 23.42
CA LEU A 377 7.82 -8.50 22.65
C LEU A 377 8.63 -8.68 21.36
N LEU A 378 8.99 -7.60 20.66
CA LEU A 378 9.88 -7.65 19.50
C LEU A 378 11.30 -8.10 19.87
N ILE A 379 11.79 -7.71 21.05
CA ILE A 379 13.07 -8.20 21.60
C ILE A 379 12.97 -9.69 21.93
N ALA A 380 11.87 -10.13 22.55
CA ALA A 380 11.61 -11.53 22.87
C ALA A 380 11.47 -12.40 21.60
N ARG A 381 10.82 -11.87 20.56
CA ARG A 381 10.73 -12.45 19.21
C ARG A 381 12.03 -12.34 18.42
N ARG A 382 13.06 -11.69 18.98
CA ARG A 382 14.39 -11.52 18.40
C ARG A 382 14.41 -10.74 17.08
N LEU A 383 13.41 -9.91 16.82
CA LEU A 383 13.47 -8.96 15.71
C LEU A 383 14.35 -7.76 16.07
N LEU A 384 14.23 -7.32 17.32
CA LEU A 384 15.00 -6.21 17.87
C LEU A 384 16.00 -6.70 18.91
N ARG A 385 17.02 -5.88 19.12
CA ARG A 385 17.88 -5.91 20.29
C ARG A 385 17.93 -4.52 20.89
N ALA A 386 17.99 -4.46 22.21
CA ALA A 386 18.35 -3.24 22.91
C ALA A 386 19.86 -3.24 23.18
N GLU A 387 20.54 -2.20 22.71
CA GLU A 387 21.91 -1.87 23.10
C GLU A 387 21.88 -0.56 23.86
N GLU A 388 22.60 -0.47 24.96
CA GLU A 388 22.60 0.74 25.76
C GLU A 388 23.87 1.57 25.41
N ARG A 389 23.68 2.82 25.00
CA ARG A 389 24.71 3.71 24.45
C ARG A 389 24.62 5.06 25.18
N GLN A 390 25.72 5.53 25.75
CA GLN A 390 25.82 6.85 26.41
C GLN A 390 24.74 7.16 27.48
N GLY A 391 24.25 6.17 28.22
CA GLY A 391 23.23 6.40 29.26
C GLY A 391 21.83 6.06 28.82
N ARG A 392 21.65 5.71 27.54
CA ARG A 392 20.34 5.55 26.93
C ARG A 392 20.20 4.20 26.27
N ARG A 393 19.04 3.58 26.44
CA ARG A 393 18.71 2.32 25.79
C ARG A 393 18.37 2.63 24.34
N HIS A 394 19.09 2.05 23.39
CA HIS A 394 18.81 2.16 21.95
C HIS A 394 18.32 0.83 21.40
N LEU A 395 17.34 0.89 20.52
CA LEU A 395 16.78 -0.21 19.76
C LEU A 395 17.46 -0.31 18.41
N GLU A 396 17.69 -1.54 17.96
CA GLU A 396 18.29 -1.84 16.67
C GLU A 396 17.77 -3.20 16.18
N LEU A 397 17.77 -3.45 14.86
CA LEU A 397 17.51 -4.80 14.34
C LEU A 397 18.56 -5.79 14.86
N THR A 398 18.16 -7.02 15.13
CA THR A 398 19.09 -8.04 15.65
C THR A 398 20.18 -8.40 14.64
N HIS A 399 19.90 -8.30 13.34
CA HIS A 399 20.84 -8.65 12.26
C HIS A 399 20.66 -7.84 10.97
N ASP A 400 21.75 -7.59 10.24
CA ASP A 400 21.76 -6.80 8.98
C ASP A 400 20.93 -7.43 7.86
N VAL A 401 20.68 -8.74 7.95
CA VAL A 401 19.87 -9.46 6.95
C VAL A 401 18.39 -9.05 7.06
N LEU A 402 17.93 -8.71 8.27
CA LEU A 402 16.57 -8.19 8.47
C LEU A 402 16.41 -6.81 7.84
N ALA A 403 17.47 -5.99 7.77
CA ALA A 403 17.37 -4.63 7.25
C ALA A 403 16.87 -4.59 5.78
N ARG A 404 17.27 -5.58 4.96
CA ARG A 404 16.77 -5.71 3.58
C ARG A 404 15.28 -6.06 3.53
N VAL A 405 14.84 -6.96 4.41
CA VAL A 405 13.45 -7.42 4.49
C VAL A 405 12.54 -6.31 4.98
N VAL A 406 12.98 -5.59 6.00
CA VAL A 406 12.30 -4.41 6.55
C VAL A 406 12.18 -3.33 5.48
N LYS A 407 13.24 -3.10 4.70
CA LYS A 407 13.20 -2.18 3.56
C LYS A 407 12.17 -2.63 2.51
N ASP A 408 12.16 -3.90 2.13
CA ASP A 408 11.19 -4.40 1.14
C ASP A 408 9.74 -4.27 1.66
N SER A 409 9.51 -4.54 2.96
CA SER A 409 8.20 -4.32 3.60
C SER A 409 7.78 -2.84 3.60
N ARG A 410 8.72 -1.94 3.92
CA ARG A 410 8.50 -0.48 3.86
C ARG A 410 8.11 -0.04 2.46
N ASP A 411 8.88 -0.48 1.46
CA ASP A 411 8.68 -0.10 0.06
C ASP A 411 7.32 -0.63 -0.44
N ASP A 412 6.94 -1.87 -0.08
CA ASP A 412 5.62 -2.47 -0.34
C ASP A 412 4.48 -1.66 0.32
N ARG A 413 4.64 -1.27 1.59
CA ARG A 413 3.64 -0.47 2.32
C ARG A 413 3.48 0.92 1.70
N ARG A 414 4.58 1.62 1.41
CA ARG A 414 4.55 2.93 0.77
C ARG A 414 3.89 2.89 -0.60
N ALA A 415 4.12 1.82 -1.37
CA ALA A 415 3.42 1.61 -2.64
C ALA A 415 1.89 1.50 -2.44
N ARG A 416 1.43 0.68 -1.48
CA ARG A 416 0.01 0.55 -1.15
C ARG A 416 -0.62 1.86 -0.65
N GLU A 417 0.11 2.61 0.18
CA GLU A 417 -0.34 3.91 0.68
C GLU A 417 -0.44 4.94 -0.45
N ALA A 418 0.51 4.96 -1.39
CA ALA A 418 0.49 5.82 -2.56
C ALA A 418 -0.69 5.48 -3.49
N GLU A 419 -0.95 4.20 -3.75
CA GLU A 419 -2.12 3.75 -4.51
C GLU A 419 -3.43 4.14 -3.83
N ALA A 420 -3.54 3.96 -2.52
CA ALA A 420 -4.72 4.36 -1.74
C ALA A 420 -4.92 5.88 -1.73
N ALA A 421 -3.84 6.67 -1.63
CA ALA A 421 -3.88 8.12 -1.72
C ALA A 421 -4.35 8.57 -3.11
N GLN A 422 -3.80 8.00 -4.18
CA GLN A 422 -4.23 8.27 -5.56
C GLN A 422 -5.70 7.91 -5.78
N ALA A 423 -6.17 6.78 -5.23
CA ALA A 423 -7.57 6.38 -5.31
C ALA A 423 -8.50 7.37 -4.59
N LYS A 424 -8.10 7.85 -3.39
CA LYS A 424 -8.85 8.89 -2.66
C LYS A 424 -8.87 10.22 -3.40
N GLU A 425 -7.74 10.63 -3.98
CA GLU A 425 -7.66 11.84 -4.80
C GLU A 425 -8.53 11.74 -6.05
N ALA A 426 -8.54 10.58 -6.72
CA ALA A 426 -9.40 10.33 -7.88
C ALA A 426 -10.90 10.39 -7.51
N LEU A 427 -11.28 9.82 -6.36
CA LEU A 427 -12.65 9.90 -5.85
C LEU A 427 -13.04 11.35 -5.54
N ALA A 428 -12.19 12.09 -4.83
CA ALA A 428 -12.41 13.50 -4.52
C ALA A 428 -12.48 14.38 -5.79
N ALA A 429 -11.67 14.07 -6.80
CA ALA A 429 -11.73 14.73 -8.11
C ALA A 429 -13.06 14.46 -8.82
N ALA A 430 -13.56 13.22 -8.79
CA ALA A 430 -14.85 12.85 -9.35
C ALA A 430 -16.01 13.58 -8.65
N GLU A 431 -15.98 13.72 -7.32
CA GLU A 431 -16.95 14.50 -6.55
C GLU A 431 -16.92 16.00 -6.91
N ARG A 432 -15.72 16.57 -7.07
CA ARG A 432 -15.52 17.97 -7.52
C ARG A 432 -16.03 18.19 -8.94
N ASP A 433 -15.94 17.20 -9.81
CA ASP A 433 -16.46 17.28 -11.18
C ASP A 433 -17.99 17.18 -11.20
N MET A 434 -18.58 16.36 -10.33
CA MET A 434 -20.03 16.28 -10.21
C MET A 434 -20.65 17.56 -9.66
N THR A 435 -20.03 18.14 -8.63
CA THR A 435 -20.46 19.44 -8.07
C THR A 435 -20.29 20.57 -9.09
N ARG A 436 -19.19 20.62 -9.86
CA ARG A 436 -19.02 21.59 -10.95
C ARG A 436 -20.09 21.48 -12.04
N LYS A 437 -20.42 20.26 -12.48
CA LYS A 437 -21.50 20.05 -13.45
C LYS A 437 -22.86 20.49 -12.90
N LEU A 438 -23.15 20.22 -11.63
CA LEU A 438 -24.39 20.65 -10.98
C LEU A 438 -24.49 22.18 -10.87
N LEU A 439 -23.40 22.85 -10.47
CA LEU A 439 -23.33 24.33 -10.41
C LEU A 439 -23.45 24.97 -11.80
N TRP A 440 -22.88 24.33 -12.83
CA TRP A 440 -23.02 24.79 -14.20
C TRP A 440 -24.47 24.64 -14.68
N LEU A 441 -25.13 23.51 -14.41
CA LEU A 441 -26.54 23.31 -14.75
C LEU A 441 -27.46 24.30 -14.02
N SER A 442 -27.22 24.57 -12.74
CA SER A 442 -28.02 25.53 -11.97
C SER A 442 -27.83 26.97 -12.46
N SER A 443 -26.60 27.37 -12.82
CA SER A 443 -26.34 28.69 -13.41
C SER A 443 -26.97 28.85 -14.79
N VAL A 444 -26.94 27.82 -15.65
CA VAL A 444 -27.67 27.80 -16.93
C VAL A 444 -29.17 27.97 -16.70
N TYR A 445 -29.75 27.22 -15.74
CA TYR A 445 -31.17 27.34 -15.40
C TYR A 445 -31.55 28.74 -14.90
N LEU A 446 -30.68 29.38 -14.12
CA LEU A 446 -30.89 30.72 -13.59
C LEU A 446 -30.86 31.77 -14.71
N VAL A 447 -29.96 31.63 -15.69
CA VAL A 447 -29.92 32.50 -16.89
C VAL A 447 -31.19 32.32 -17.73
N ILE A 448 -31.61 31.08 -17.99
CA ILE A 448 -32.85 30.80 -18.73
C ILE A 448 -34.06 31.41 -18.02
N SER A 449 -34.15 31.26 -16.70
CA SER A 449 -35.23 31.82 -15.90
C SER A 449 -35.24 33.36 -15.93
N ALA A 450 -34.06 34.01 -15.88
CA ALA A 450 -33.95 35.45 -16.00
C ALA A 450 -34.37 35.96 -17.39
N VAL A 451 -34.02 35.23 -18.46
CA VAL A 451 -34.45 35.55 -19.82
C VAL A 451 -35.97 35.42 -19.96
N LEU A 452 -36.57 34.34 -19.42
CA LEU A 452 -38.02 34.16 -19.38
C LEU A 452 -38.73 35.30 -18.63
N LEU A 453 -38.21 35.67 -17.46
CA LEU A 453 -38.71 36.82 -16.69
C LEU A 453 -38.62 38.13 -17.48
N ALA A 454 -37.53 38.35 -18.21
CA ALA A 454 -37.36 39.54 -19.05
C ALA A 454 -38.35 39.57 -20.23
N ILE A 455 -38.60 38.41 -20.85
CA ILE A 455 -39.61 38.26 -21.92
C ILE A 455 -41.00 38.57 -21.36
N LEU A 456 -41.38 37.96 -20.24
CA LEU A 456 -42.67 38.19 -19.57
C LEU A 456 -42.84 39.65 -19.16
N TYR A 457 -41.78 40.28 -18.65
CA TYR A 457 -41.79 41.70 -18.31
C TYR A 457 -42.00 42.59 -19.54
N ASN A 458 -41.34 42.27 -20.65
CA ASN A 458 -41.48 43.01 -21.91
C ASN A 458 -42.87 42.85 -22.52
N GLU A 459 -43.45 41.64 -22.47
CA GLU A 459 -44.84 41.40 -22.89
C GLU A 459 -45.84 42.15 -22.02
N TRP A 460 -45.63 42.13 -20.70
CA TRP A 460 -46.44 42.90 -19.76
C TRP A 460 -46.36 44.41 -20.05
N GLN A 461 -45.17 44.96 -20.30
CA GLN A 461 -45.02 46.37 -20.70
C GLN A 461 -45.73 46.70 -22.02
N ARG A 462 -45.65 45.82 -23.03
CA ARG A 462 -46.39 45.99 -24.28
C ARG A 462 -47.89 45.98 -24.05
N ALA A 463 -48.40 45.08 -23.21
CA ALA A 463 -49.80 45.01 -22.86
C ALA A 463 -50.28 46.26 -22.12
N ASP A 464 -49.50 46.78 -21.17
CA ASP A 464 -49.81 48.03 -20.45
C ASP A 464 -49.80 49.26 -21.37
N HIS A 465 -48.84 49.34 -22.31
CA HIS A 465 -48.82 50.40 -23.33
C HIS A 465 -50.06 50.33 -24.24
N ASN A 466 -50.40 49.13 -24.73
CA ASN A 466 -51.58 48.90 -25.55
C ASN A 466 -52.88 49.24 -24.81
N LEU A 467 -52.95 48.95 -23.50
CA LEU A 467 -54.10 49.28 -22.67
C LEU A 467 -54.26 50.81 -22.53
N LYS A 468 -53.16 51.53 -22.31
CA LYS A 468 -53.15 53.01 -22.23
C LYS A 468 -53.52 53.65 -23.56
N GLU A 469 -53.01 53.13 -24.68
CA GLU A 469 -53.41 53.59 -26.02
C GLU A 469 -54.88 53.29 -26.31
N ALA A 470 -55.37 52.10 -25.94
CA ALA A 470 -56.78 51.76 -26.08
C ALA A 470 -57.69 52.70 -25.27
N GLN A 471 -57.31 53.06 -24.03
CA GLN A 471 -58.04 54.03 -23.23
C GLN A 471 -58.02 55.45 -23.82
N LEU A 472 -56.88 55.88 -24.37
CA LEU A 472 -56.77 57.18 -25.06
C LEU A 472 -57.62 57.20 -26.33
N ASN A 473 -57.61 56.11 -27.09
CA ASN A 473 -58.43 55.94 -28.30
C ASN A 473 -59.92 55.84 -27.94
N LEU A 474 -60.29 55.25 -26.81
CA LEU A 474 -61.67 55.22 -26.32
C LEU A 474 -62.16 56.63 -25.95
N LYS A 475 -61.33 57.43 -25.27
CA LYS A 475 -61.61 58.85 -24.99
C LYS A 475 -61.79 59.66 -26.28
N LYS A 476 -60.89 59.50 -27.25
CA LYS A 476 -61.01 60.15 -28.57
C LYS A 476 -62.27 59.68 -29.30
N TYR A 477 -62.61 58.40 -29.21
CA TYR A 477 -63.82 57.84 -29.81
C TYR A 477 -65.09 58.36 -29.14
N GLU A 478 -65.12 58.55 -27.81
CA GLU A 478 -66.25 59.16 -27.10
C GLU A 478 -66.43 60.64 -27.44
N GLU A 479 -65.34 61.41 -27.52
CA GLU A 479 -65.35 62.80 -27.98
C GLU A 479 -65.87 62.89 -29.43
N GLN A 480 -65.41 62.00 -30.30
CA GLN A 480 -65.80 61.95 -31.71
C GLN A 480 -67.21 61.38 -31.92
N LYS A 481 -67.68 60.48 -31.04
CA LYS A 481 -69.07 60.01 -30.99
C LYS A 481 -70.01 61.14 -30.58
N THR A 482 -69.62 62.01 -29.66
CA THR A 482 -70.41 63.19 -29.27
C THR A 482 -70.54 64.20 -30.41
N VAL A 483 -69.51 64.31 -31.25
CA VAL A 483 -69.50 65.13 -32.48
C VAL A 483 -70.31 64.48 -33.61
N ASN A 484 -70.14 63.18 -33.86
CA ASN A 484 -70.83 62.44 -34.92
C ASN A 484 -72.32 62.17 -34.60
N GLN A 485 -72.70 62.08 -33.32
CA GLN A 485 -74.09 61.95 -32.89
C GLN A 485 -74.91 63.25 -33.12
N ARG A 486 -74.26 64.40 -33.36
CA ARG A 486 -74.90 65.63 -33.86
C ARG A 486 -74.97 65.72 -35.39
N LEU A 487 -74.25 64.85 -36.12
CA LEU A 487 -74.14 64.90 -37.58
C LEU A 487 -74.86 63.76 -38.32
N CYS A 488 -75.41 62.75 -37.62
CA CYS A 488 -75.96 61.54 -38.23
C CYS A 488 -77.47 61.33 -37.99
N GLU A 489 -78.30 62.34 -38.25
CA GLU A 489 -79.77 62.20 -38.40
C GLU A 489 -80.22 62.04 -39.87
N GLN A 490 -79.31 61.76 -40.81
CA GLN A 490 -79.65 61.64 -42.24
C GLN A 490 -79.06 60.39 -42.90
N ILE A 491 -79.90 59.35 -43.02
CA ILE A 491 -79.99 58.32 -44.11
C ILE A 491 -78.72 57.40 -44.25
N PRO A 492 -78.78 56.21 -44.90
CA PRO A 492 -78.71 54.90 -44.24
C PRO A 492 -77.58 53.97 -44.73
N THR A 493 -77.37 52.92 -43.94
CA THR A 493 -76.89 51.55 -44.21
C THR A 493 -76.18 51.23 -45.54
N GLN A 494 -74.95 50.68 -45.47
CA GLN A 494 -74.62 49.36 -46.04
C GLN A 494 -73.22 48.80 -45.66
N THR A 495 -73.28 47.61 -45.06
CA THR A 495 -72.41 46.41 -45.08
C THR A 495 -71.12 46.40 -45.91
N ILE A 496 -69.99 46.05 -45.28
CA ILE A 496 -68.83 45.26 -45.79
C ILE A 496 -68.08 44.71 -44.53
N ASN A 497 -67.58 43.49 -44.39
CA ASN A 497 -67.70 42.20 -45.08
C ASN A 497 -66.89 41.19 -44.23
N GLN A 498 -67.55 40.16 -43.72
CA GLN A 498 -66.99 39.10 -42.86
C GLN A 498 -66.20 38.05 -43.67
N LYS A 499 -65.42 38.49 -44.67
CA LYS A 499 -64.82 37.59 -45.68
C LYS A 499 -63.30 37.65 -45.77
N ALA A 500 -62.66 38.06 -44.68
CA ALA A 500 -61.20 38.10 -44.56
C ALA A 500 -60.65 37.21 -43.41
N LEU A 501 -61.50 36.48 -42.70
CA LEU A 501 -61.10 35.72 -41.51
C LEU A 501 -61.07 34.18 -41.69
N ASP A 502 -61.58 33.64 -42.79
CA ASP A 502 -61.66 32.17 -43.02
C ASP A 502 -60.52 31.58 -43.89
N LEU A 503 -59.58 32.41 -44.35
CA LEU A 503 -58.49 31.96 -45.25
C LEU A 503 -57.15 31.70 -44.55
N CYS A 504 -57.02 31.96 -43.24
CA CYS A 504 -55.74 31.83 -42.51
C CYS A 504 -55.61 30.58 -41.61
N GLU A 505 -56.69 29.87 -41.28
CA GLU A 505 -56.60 28.75 -40.31
C GLU A 505 -56.15 27.41 -40.93
N HIS A 506 -56.28 27.23 -42.26
CA HIS A 506 -56.06 25.92 -42.88
C HIS A 506 -54.63 25.69 -43.41
N GLU A 507 -53.80 26.74 -43.53
CA GLU A 507 -52.42 26.63 -44.07
C GLU A 507 -51.36 26.41 -42.97
N GLN A 508 -51.71 26.60 -41.69
CA GLN A 508 -50.77 26.43 -40.57
C GLN A 508 -50.40 24.96 -40.26
N LEU A 509 -51.18 23.98 -40.73
CA LEU A 509 -50.93 22.56 -40.41
C LEU A 509 -49.80 21.92 -41.25
N VAL A 510 -49.51 22.43 -42.45
CA VAL A 510 -48.39 21.94 -43.29
C VAL A 510 -47.04 22.30 -42.67
N ILE A 511 -47.01 23.46 -42.02
CA ILE A 511 -45.84 24.10 -41.43
C ILE A 511 -45.28 23.27 -40.25
N SER A 512 -46.10 22.46 -39.58
CA SER A 512 -45.69 21.71 -38.38
C SER A 512 -44.93 20.41 -38.66
N TYR A 513 -45.04 19.83 -39.86
CA TYR A 513 -44.44 18.51 -40.15
C TYR A 513 -43.26 18.54 -41.11
N GLU A 514 -43.19 19.50 -42.05
CA GLU A 514 -42.13 19.53 -43.05
C GLU A 514 -40.83 20.18 -42.54
N GLY A 515 -40.86 20.89 -41.42
CA GLY A 515 -39.72 21.68 -40.96
C GLY A 515 -39.45 22.87 -41.89
N LEU A 516 -39.12 24.03 -41.32
CA LEU A 516 -38.82 25.23 -42.10
C LEU A 516 -37.30 25.44 -42.14
N ASP A 517 -36.71 25.22 -43.31
CA ASP A 517 -35.29 25.46 -43.56
C ASP A 517 -35.10 26.68 -44.47
N LEU A 518 -34.84 27.84 -43.87
CA LEU A 518 -34.65 29.07 -44.63
C LEU A 518 -33.35 29.08 -45.46
N LYS A 519 -32.48 28.09 -45.31
CA LYS A 519 -31.25 27.91 -46.10
C LYS A 519 -31.22 26.51 -46.72
N PRO A 520 -30.54 26.34 -47.88
CA PRO A 520 -30.40 25.02 -48.47
C PRO A 520 -29.72 24.04 -47.52
N ARG A 521 -30.26 22.82 -47.42
CA ARG A 521 -29.61 21.69 -46.73
C ARG A 521 -29.77 20.41 -47.54
N ILE A 522 -29.01 19.38 -47.18
CA ILE A 522 -29.15 18.05 -47.76
C ILE A 522 -30.15 17.24 -46.92
N ASP A 523 -31.12 16.60 -47.59
CA ASP A 523 -32.07 15.69 -46.93
C ASP A 523 -31.48 14.28 -46.74
N SER A 524 -32.25 13.38 -46.11
CA SER A 524 -31.82 11.99 -45.87
C SER A 524 -31.68 11.14 -47.14
N LEU A 525 -32.12 11.65 -48.30
CA LEU A 525 -32.02 11.01 -49.61
C LEU A 525 -30.90 11.61 -50.48
N GLY A 526 -30.17 12.61 -49.97
CA GLY A 526 -29.06 13.26 -50.68
C GLY A 526 -29.48 14.43 -51.57
N ASN A 527 -30.76 14.82 -51.58
CA ASN A 527 -31.25 15.96 -52.36
C ASN A 527 -30.99 17.27 -51.63
N THR A 528 -30.79 18.35 -52.39
CA THR A 528 -30.71 19.70 -51.80
C THR A 528 -32.11 20.28 -51.67
N VAL A 529 -32.53 20.59 -50.45
CA VAL A 529 -33.86 21.09 -50.10
C VAL A 529 -33.81 22.46 -49.43
N ILE A 530 -34.87 23.27 -49.61
CA ILE A 530 -35.04 24.59 -48.97
C ILE A 530 -36.52 24.86 -48.64
N GLY A 531 -36.81 25.76 -47.71
CA GLY A 531 -38.17 26.09 -47.29
C GLY A 531 -38.82 24.92 -46.55
N PHE A 532 -40.02 24.52 -46.98
CA PHE A 532 -40.75 23.38 -46.45
C PHE A 532 -40.44 22.11 -47.28
N ASN A 533 -39.18 21.67 -47.24
CA ASN A 533 -38.62 20.54 -48.01
C ASN A 533 -38.82 20.63 -49.55
N HIS A 534 -38.82 21.83 -50.13
CA HIS A 534 -38.80 21.99 -51.59
C HIS A 534 -37.46 21.47 -52.14
N VAL A 535 -37.50 20.44 -52.99
CA VAL A 535 -36.33 19.85 -53.65
C VAL A 535 -35.89 20.75 -54.81
N LEU A 536 -34.70 21.32 -54.68
CA LEU A 536 -34.12 22.17 -55.73
C LEU A 536 -33.70 21.34 -56.94
N THR A 537 -34.06 21.81 -58.13
CA THR A 537 -33.60 21.23 -59.38
C THR A 537 -32.10 21.48 -59.60
N GLU A 538 -31.45 20.67 -60.43
CA GLU A 538 -30.02 20.86 -60.77
C GLU A 538 -29.71 22.27 -61.30
N LYS A 539 -30.65 22.86 -62.04
CA LYS A 539 -30.55 24.23 -62.55
C LYS A 539 -30.60 25.26 -61.41
N GLU A 540 -31.48 25.08 -60.43
CA GLU A 540 -31.61 26.00 -59.30
C GLU A 540 -30.40 25.89 -58.36
N VAL A 541 -29.89 24.68 -58.14
CA VAL A 541 -28.66 24.45 -57.36
C VAL A 541 -27.45 25.12 -58.02
N SER A 542 -27.27 24.93 -59.33
CA SER A 542 -26.12 25.49 -60.06
C SER A 542 -26.19 27.01 -60.22
N THR A 543 -27.37 27.58 -60.45
CA THR A 543 -27.56 29.03 -60.62
C THR A 543 -27.74 29.79 -59.31
N LYS A 544 -28.03 29.07 -58.21
CA LYS A 544 -28.39 29.60 -56.88
C LYS A 544 -29.61 30.52 -56.90
N ARG A 545 -30.49 30.34 -57.88
CA ARG A 545 -31.74 31.10 -58.02
C ARG A 545 -32.94 30.16 -58.09
N ILE A 546 -34.03 30.57 -57.45
CA ILE A 546 -35.31 29.85 -57.42
C ILE A 546 -36.43 30.81 -57.82
N SER A 547 -37.40 30.32 -58.60
CA SER A 547 -38.57 31.11 -59.00
C SER A 547 -39.71 30.97 -57.99
N ILE A 548 -39.98 32.02 -57.23
CA ILE A 548 -41.10 32.10 -56.28
C ILE A 548 -42.10 33.13 -56.79
N LYS A 549 -43.34 32.70 -57.08
CA LYS A 549 -44.41 33.53 -57.69
C LYS A 549 -43.93 34.28 -58.94
N GLY A 550 -43.13 33.62 -59.78
CA GLY A 550 -42.60 34.18 -61.03
C GLY A 550 -41.47 35.20 -60.86
N LYS A 551 -40.91 35.35 -59.65
CA LYS A 551 -39.73 36.18 -59.39
C LYS A 551 -38.52 35.30 -59.09
N GLU A 552 -37.41 35.58 -59.76
CA GLU A 552 -36.12 34.93 -59.53
C GLU A 552 -35.46 35.45 -58.24
N ILE A 553 -35.34 34.59 -57.23
CA ILE A 553 -34.78 34.89 -55.92
C ILE A 553 -33.42 34.21 -55.77
N ASN A 554 -32.37 34.97 -55.44
CA ASN A 554 -31.08 34.40 -55.06
C ASN A 554 -31.16 33.87 -53.61
N PHE A 555 -31.08 32.56 -53.44
CA PHE A 555 -31.24 31.91 -52.15
C PHE A 555 -29.92 31.64 -51.41
N GLN A 556 -28.77 32.14 -51.90
CA GLN A 556 -27.45 31.90 -51.27
C GLN A 556 -27.38 32.44 -49.83
N GLY A 557 -28.10 33.51 -49.51
CA GLY A 557 -28.27 34.03 -48.15
C GLY A 557 -29.38 33.37 -47.33
N GLY A 558 -30.12 32.45 -47.96
CA GLY A 558 -31.41 31.95 -47.50
C GLY A 558 -32.60 32.71 -48.10
N ILE A 559 -33.81 32.19 -47.89
CA ILE A 559 -35.08 32.82 -48.22
C ILE A 559 -35.75 33.35 -46.94
N THR A 560 -36.64 34.33 -47.07
CA THR A 560 -37.44 34.79 -45.93
C THR A 560 -38.57 33.81 -45.61
N LYS A 561 -39.12 33.89 -44.40
CA LYS A 561 -40.29 33.08 -44.02
C LYS A 561 -41.46 33.27 -44.98
N ILE A 562 -41.73 34.52 -45.39
CA ILE A 562 -42.80 34.85 -46.36
C ILE A 562 -42.50 34.22 -47.72
N GLN A 563 -41.23 34.25 -48.18
CA GLN A 563 -40.84 33.59 -49.43
C GLN A 563 -40.98 32.06 -49.34
N ALA A 564 -40.70 31.45 -48.18
CA ALA A 564 -40.90 30.03 -47.96
C ALA A 564 -42.39 29.64 -47.94
N GLU A 565 -43.25 30.46 -47.35
CA GLU A 565 -44.71 30.30 -47.38
C GLU A 565 -45.27 30.46 -48.80
N ASP A 566 -44.78 31.45 -49.55
CA ASP A 566 -45.13 31.67 -50.95
C ASP A 566 -44.70 30.50 -51.84
N LEU A 567 -43.51 29.95 -51.60
CA LEU A 567 -42.99 28.77 -52.30
C LEU A 567 -43.81 27.52 -51.98
N LEU A 568 -44.13 27.29 -50.71
CA LEU A 568 -45.00 26.18 -50.31
C LEU A 568 -46.37 26.29 -50.97
N ASN A 569 -46.97 27.48 -50.98
CA ASN A 569 -48.26 27.67 -51.65
C ASN A 569 -48.16 27.39 -53.16
N GLN A 570 -47.08 27.79 -53.82
CA GLN A 570 -46.80 27.44 -55.21
C GLN A 570 -46.68 25.93 -55.42
N ASP A 571 -45.99 25.21 -54.53
CA ASP A 571 -45.79 23.76 -54.63
C ASP A 571 -47.05 22.94 -54.32
N LEU A 572 -47.99 23.50 -53.56
CA LEU A 572 -49.28 22.86 -53.27
C LEU A 572 -50.30 23.04 -54.40
N GLU A 573 -50.16 24.02 -55.28
CA GLU A 573 -51.10 24.29 -56.38
C GLU A 573 -51.38 23.06 -57.28
N PRO A 574 -50.37 22.27 -57.71
CA PRO A 574 -50.61 21.05 -58.47
C PRO A 574 -51.51 20.06 -57.72
N SER A 575 -51.32 19.89 -56.40
CA SER A 575 -52.16 19.03 -55.56
C SER A 575 -53.58 19.58 -55.45
N ARG A 576 -53.75 20.89 -55.24
CA ARG A 576 -55.07 21.56 -55.20
C ARG A 576 -55.83 21.37 -56.51
N LYS A 577 -55.14 21.52 -57.64
CA LYS A 577 -55.69 21.31 -58.98
C LYS A 577 -56.10 19.85 -59.19
N LEU A 578 -55.25 18.90 -58.79
CA LEU A 578 -55.53 17.47 -58.92
C LEU A 578 -56.75 17.03 -58.11
N VAL A 579 -56.91 17.54 -56.88
CA VAL A 579 -58.13 17.31 -56.07
C VAL A 579 -59.36 17.82 -56.81
N LYS A 580 -59.31 19.03 -57.37
CA LYS A 580 -60.43 19.63 -58.10
C LYS A 580 -60.80 18.85 -59.37
N GLU A 581 -59.82 18.25 -60.03
CA GLU A 581 -60.03 17.52 -61.30
C GLU A 581 -60.50 16.08 -61.09
N LEU A 582 -59.97 15.38 -60.08
CA LEU A 582 -60.18 13.94 -59.93
C LEU A 582 -61.17 13.55 -58.84
N VAL A 583 -61.41 14.41 -57.84
CA VAL A 583 -62.38 14.13 -56.78
C VAL A 583 -63.78 14.53 -57.24
N LYS A 584 -64.68 13.55 -57.29
CA LYS A 584 -66.05 13.69 -57.81
C LYS A 584 -67.10 13.90 -56.72
N VAL A 585 -66.72 13.74 -55.46
CA VAL A 585 -67.61 13.89 -54.29
C VAL A 585 -67.38 15.23 -53.57
N GLN A 586 -68.39 15.74 -52.87
CA GLN A 586 -68.23 16.97 -52.08
C GLN A 586 -67.36 16.72 -50.85
N LEU A 587 -66.43 17.65 -50.61
CA LEU A 587 -65.56 17.65 -49.44
C LEU A 587 -65.67 18.97 -48.68
N ASN A 588 -65.62 18.89 -47.35
CA ASN A 588 -65.49 20.08 -46.50
C ASN A 588 -64.07 20.66 -46.57
N SER A 589 -63.86 21.84 -45.98
CA SER A 589 -62.56 22.54 -46.01
C SER A 589 -61.42 21.72 -45.37
N ASN A 590 -61.71 21.00 -44.29
CA ASN A 590 -60.71 20.17 -43.59
C ASN A 590 -60.29 18.96 -44.43
N GLN A 591 -61.26 18.26 -45.03
CA GLN A 591 -61.02 17.11 -45.90
C GLN A 591 -60.24 17.49 -47.16
N LYS A 592 -60.57 18.62 -47.78
CA LYS A 592 -59.80 19.15 -48.92
C LYS A 592 -58.36 19.44 -48.52
N THR A 593 -58.16 20.06 -47.37
CA THR A 593 -56.83 20.42 -46.86
C THR A 593 -56.00 19.18 -46.55
N ALA A 594 -56.57 18.20 -45.82
CA ALA A 594 -55.92 16.93 -45.53
C ALA A 594 -55.51 16.19 -46.81
N LEU A 595 -56.37 16.18 -47.83
CA LEU A 595 -56.09 15.53 -49.10
C LEU A 595 -54.98 16.21 -49.89
N VAL A 596 -54.96 17.54 -49.92
CA VAL A 596 -53.88 18.32 -50.57
C VAL A 596 -52.52 18.04 -49.92
N GLN A 597 -52.47 17.95 -48.58
CA GLN A 597 -51.26 17.61 -47.83
C GLN A 597 -50.79 16.17 -48.10
N PHE A 598 -51.74 15.24 -48.09
CA PHE A 598 -51.48 13.85 -48.39
C PHE A 598 -50.86 13.69 -49.79
N ILE A 599 -51.45 14.33 -50.81
CA ILE A 599 -50.96 14.30 -52.20
C ILE A 599 -49.58 14.93 -52.32
N PHE A 600 -49.35 16.09 -51.69
CA PHE A 600 -48.03 16.73 -51.68
C PHE A 600 -46.95 15.78 -51.13
N SER A 601 -47.31 14.96 -50.14
CA SER A 601 -46.39 14.01 -49.53
C SER A 601 -46.12 12.74 -50.34
N ILE A 602 -47.09 12.20 -51.07
CA ILE A 602 -46.94 10.93 -51.81
C ILE A 602 -46.65 11.12 -53.30
N GLY A 603 -46.89 12.32 -53.83
CA GLY A 603 -46.76 12.66 -55.24
C GLY A 603 -48.07 12.53 -56.04
N LEU A 604 -48.15 13.30 -57.13
CA LEU A 604 -49.35 13.42 -57.96
C LEU A 604 -49.73 12.09 -58.65
N GLU A 605 -48.76 11.38 -59.24
CA GLU A 605 -49.02 10.12 -59.94
C GLU A 605 -49.46 9.00 -58.99
N ALA A 606 -48.80 8.89 -57.83
CA ALA A 606 -49.16 7.93 -56.80
C ALA A 606 -50.62 8.10 -56.33
N PHE A 607 -51.09 9.35 -56.22
CA PHE A 607 -52.48 9.63 -55.89
C PHE A 607 -53.46 9.24 -57.01
N LYS A 608 -53.13 9.53 -58.27
CA LYS A 608 -53.98 9.18 -59.44
C LYS A 608 -54.27 7.69 -59.51
N GLU A 609 -53.28 6.86 -59.20
CA GLU A 609 -53.39 5.40 -59.25
C GLU A 609 -53.84 4.78 -57.92
N SER A 610 -54.00 5.59 -56.87
CA SER A 610 -54.27 5.10 -55.52
C SER A 610 -55.66 4.48 -55.38
N GLU A 611 -55.75 3.43 -54.56
CA GLU A 611 -57.04 2.87 -54.13
C GLU A 611 -57.83 3.88 -53.29
N LEU A 612 -57.15 4.80 -52.61
CA LEU A 612 -57.76 5.91 -51.87
C LEU A 612 -58.68 6.75 -52.76
N LEU A 613 -58.21 7.16 -53.94
CA LEU A 613 -59.00 7.99 -54.87
C LEU A 613 -60.26 7.25 -55.36
N LYS A 614 -60.19 5.94 -55.57
CA LYS A 614 -61.36 5.12 -55.96
C LYS A 614 -62.38 5.07 -54.83
N VAL A 615 -61.95 4.67 -53.64
CA VAL A 615 -62.77 4.60 -52.41
C VAL A 615 -63.45 5.94 -52.15
N LEU A 616 -62.70 7.04 -52.27
CA LEU A 616 -63.21 8.39 -52.08
C LEU A 616 -64.30 8.74 -53.10
N ASN A 617 -64.07 8.47 -54.39
CA ASN A 617 -65.02 8.79 -55.45
C ASN A 617 -66.28 7.94 -55.45
N GLU A 618 -66.26 6.78 -54.80
CA GLU A 618 -67.43 5.94 -54.52
C GLU A 618 -68.26 6.45 -53.33
N GLY A 619 -67.86 7.57 -52.70
CA GLY A 619 -68.55 8.17 -51.56
C GLY A 619 -68.24 7.50 -50.23
N ARG A 620 -67.24 6.62 -50.16
CA ARG A 620 -66.87 5.86 -48.97
C ARG A 620 -65.88 6.65 -48.09
N HIS A 621 -66.31 7.84 -47.63
CA HIS A 621 -65.46 8.79 -46.87
C HIS A 621 -64.85 8.20 -45.59
N ASN A 622 -65.54 7.25 -44.95
CA ASN A 622 -65.10 6.62 -43.69
C ASN A 622 -63.93 5.64 -43.89
N GLU A 623 -63.70 5.14 -45.13
CA GLU A 623 -62.61 4.22 -45.44
C GLU A 623 -61.32 4.95 -45.87
N VAL A 624 -61.40 6.26 -46.15
CA VAL A 624 -60.25 7.08 -46.56
C VAL A 624 -59.12 7.08 -45.53
N PRO A 625 -59.39 7.19 -44.20
CA PRO A 625 -58.34 7.08 -43.20
C PRO A 625 -57.50 5.80 -43.28
N ASP A 626 -58.15 4.66 -43.49
CA ASP A 626 -57.45 3.37 -43.59
C ASP A 626 -56.61 3.27 -44.85
N GLN A 627 -57.03 3.91 -45.94
CA GLN A 627 -56.21 4.03 -47.14
C GLN A 627 -55.00 4.94 -46.91
N MET A 628 -55.13 6.05 -46.17
CA MET A 628 -54.00 6.93 -45.83
C MET A 628 -52.93 6.20 -45.00
N ARG A 629 -53.33 5.35 -44.03
CA ARG A 629 -52.40 4.57 -43.17
C ARG A 629 -51.50 3.60 -43.93
N ARG A 630 -51.87 3.21 -45.16
CA ARG A 630 -51.03 2.35 -46.02
C ARG A 630 -49.79 3.06 -46.53
N TRP A 631 -49.75 4.39 -46.51
CA TRP A 631 -48.66 5.22 -47.04
C TRP A 631 -47.72 5.69 -45.93
N THR A 632 -47.10 4.73 -45.24
CA THR A 632 -46.22 4.97 -44.07
C THR A 632 -44.79 4.45 -44.23
N ASN A 633 -44.42 3.92 -45.40
CA ASN A 633 -43.09 3.37 -45.68
C ASN A 633 -42.24 4.33 -46.53
N VAL A 634 -40.92 4.32 -46.33
CA VAL A 634 -39.91 4.92 -47.22
C VAL A 634 -39.08 3.76 -47.79
N GLY A 635 -39.18 3.51 -49.10
CA GLY A 635 -38.73 2.24 -49.67
C GLY A 635 -39.43 1.06 -49.00
N ASP A 636 -38.67 0.02 -48.63
CA ASP A 636 -39.20 -1.18 -47.97
C ASP A 636 -39.30 -1.07 -46.43
N LYS A 637 -39.02 0.11 -45.85
CA LYS A 637 -38.95 0.29 -44.39
C LYS A 637 -40.08 1.18 -43.86
N ALA A 638 -40.71 0.76 -42.78
CA ALA A 638 -41.71 1.56 -42.07
C ALA A 638 -41.09 2.82 -41.46
N SER A 639 -41.71 3.97 -41.68
CA SER A 639 -41.30 5.27 -41.14
C SER A 639 -42.23 5.73 -40.04
N LEU A 640 -41.70 5.82 -38.81
CA LEU A 640 -42.44 6.34 -37.67
C LEU A 640 -42.86 7.81 -37.89
N GLY A 641 -42.08 8.58 -38.63
CA GLY A 641 -42.40 9.96 -39.02
C GLY A 641 -43.59 10.04 -39.96
N LEU A 642 -43.61 9.20 -41.01
CA LEU A 642 -44.76 9.13 -41.91
C LEU A 642 -46.00 8.61 -41.19
N LYS A 643 -45.87 7.65 -40.27
CA LYS A 643 -47.00 7.18 -39.46
C LYS A 643 -47.64 8.31 -38.66
N LYS A 644 -46.86 9.14 -37.98
CA LYS A 644 -47.37 10.32 -37.27
C LYS A 644 -48.02 11.34 -38.21
N LYS A 645 -47.40 11.59 -39.36
CA LYS A 645 -47.93 12.51 -40.39
C LYS A 645 -49.31 12.05 -40.90
N ARG A 646 -49.46 10.76 -41.23
CA ARG A 646 -50.75 10.20 -41.69
C ARG A 646 -51.84 10.29 -40.63
N GLU A 647 -51.54 10.01 -39.36
CA GLU A 647 -52.56 10.17 -38.30
C GLU A 647 -53.01 11.64 -38.15
N SER A 648 -52.12 12.62 -38.31
CA SER A 648 -52.52 14.03 -38.24
C SER A 648 -53.37 14.48 -39.43
N GLU A 649 -53.06 14.02 -40.63
CA GLU A 649 -53.91 14.26 -41.82
C GLU A 649 -55.29 13.60 -41.63
N ILE A 650 -55.35 12.42 -41.01
CA ILE A 650 -56.59 11.71 -40.67
C ILE A 650 -57.40 12.45 -39.60
N GLU A 651 -56.74 12.98 -38.56
CA GLU A 651 -57.38 13.82 -37.56
C GLU A 651 -58.03 15.05 -38.22
N LEU A 652 -57.32 15.70 -39.14
CA LEU A 652 -57.87 16.81 -39.91
C LEU A 652 -59.03 16.34 -40.81
N TRP A 653 -58.91 15.20 -41.49
CA TRP A 653 -59.97 14.62 -42.31
C TRP A 653 -61.27 14.36 -41.54
N ASN A 654 -61.14 13.89 -40.30
CA ASN A 654 -62.26 13.56 -39.42
C ASN A 654 -62.84 14.79 -38.70
N LYS A 655 -62.19 15.95 -38.76
CA LYS A 655 -62.66 17.16 -38.11
C LYS A 655 -63.94 17.67 -38.77
N ALA A 656 -64.99 17.86 -37.97
CA ALA A 656 -66.26 18.42 -38.40
C ALA A 656 -66.07 19.76 -39.16
N PRO A 657 -66.91 20.06 -40.17
CA PRO A 657 -66.81 21.26 -40.97
C PRO A 657 -66.87 22.56 -40.16
#